data_AF-A0A955NYZ9-F1
#
_entry.id   AF-A0A955NYZ9-F1
#
_cell.length_a   1.000
_cell.length_b   1.000
_cell.length_c   1.000
_cell.angle_alpha   90.00
_cell.angle_beta   90.00
_cell.angle_gamma   90.00
#
_symmetry.space_group_name_H-M   'P 1'
#
loop_
_entity.id
_entity.type
_entity.pdbx_description
1 polymer ?
#
loop_
_entity_poly.entity_id
_entity_poly.type
_entity_poly.pdbx_seq_one_letter_code
_entity_poly.pdbx_strand_id
1 'polypeptide(L)'
;MTPKRSRPKFILELIVIAFISPTLFVAESFALSEQAELQNRALAQKIMSRVKPGQEWITGGCMIVSVSEVEAIANGSKSGFDANALLWPDGIVPYSINPTGIDDGTIDSKGNVAMGRREAIRQALDAWEAAAAVTFIEEPYGNESVSNYIEFNDHPSLNNSQVGMWPFPVKQKINITSWLVGVIVHEVGHALGLKHEQSRDDRDTFVTIVEDNIIEGKEHNFLISDTNNPGTYDFDSIMHYRHNAFGKNGQTTIDPLPPNQGKKFTMGTALTLSNLDKAGMAAMYGELTPTSAPGSNPPSGNYDSPVQFGLIIIPGIDQGTTRYFYTLDGSEPTTQSNEYFSGDVLSINSNTTVKYFALQQQHSPSVTVTINYTFTNATPMVETPVISPNSGSHTAPVQVSMTCNTPDAEIRFAFGGTVPTQTSLLYTGAFNLSTSSFITARAFKAGHTPSGLANADLQVEQLTLTAPSLYPNSGEYPSPLSVYMETTIINGKVYYTLDGTDPDQSDNLFVEPVTLTQDTTVKARVYLDGPYNPSNIVTNNYTVIPTVGAPIINPNGGNHSGSVEVSLSLPAKGLNLENAIIRYTTNGAYPTQYSNEYTAPFTLGIGNHTVRAQTFYPGLSPSTVTSANFTVYDPSPTLDTPEFFPRYNRYADSVEVTIENLTEDADVYYTIGDNMAPANPTQSDMLYTGPFTLGLTSNVGDTWFIRAKAFKGIEESSVIQKNYEVFDPGGFAINPPTFDPDGGLFYNPITVDISTTTTPPNPGIYGSIRFYNTIDGTDPFVPDPPTTGGNSINLSGPAVLKSIGEFIQVYATSDITTATYEFMCATPTIETQPGKGIINHIGSATVVMSSTTTGGGTVIRYATGGVEPTETSTVYTEPIEIGPGTHIFKAKTYRNNFEDSDTAVASFIVEETPEAPMILTDPMDQTVDAYTDVMFTVEASGVPNP
;
A
#
# COMPACT_ATOMS: atom_id res chain seq x y z
N MET A 1 -72.49 18.18 -26.66
CA MET A 1 -72.14 19.61 -26.76
C MET A 1 -72.30 20.25 -25.39
N THR A 2 -71.43 21.21 -25.05
CA THR A 2 -71.41 22.04 -23.82
C THR A 2 -72.25 23.32 -24.01
N PRO A 3 -72.44 24.23 -23.01
CA PRO A 3 -72.40 24.11 -21.52
C PRO A 3 -73.52 24.92 -20.77
N LYS A 4 -73.43 25.00 -19.42
CA LYS A 4 -73.71 26.14 -18.47
C LYS A 4 -74.90 26.04 -17.46
N ARG A 5 -74.52 26.26 -16.17
CA ARG A 5 -75.13 27.08 -15.07
C ARG A 5 -76.64 26.87 -14.73
N SER A 6 -77.09 26.79 -13.46
CA SER A 6 -76.71 27.54 -12.24
C SER A 6 -77.24 26.93 -10.91
N ARG A 7 -76.78 27.47 -9.75
CA ARG A 7 -77.36 27.32 -8.37
C ARG A 7 -78.61 28.26 -8.19
N PRO A 8 -79.36 28.36 -7.03
CA PRO A 8 -79.09 27.88 -5.65
C PRO A 8 -80.27 27.47 -4.69
N LYS A 9 -79.88 27.04 -3.47
CA LYS A 9 -80.42 27.41 -2.11
C LYS A 9 -81.49 26.55 -1.37
N PHE A 10 -81.41 26.66 -0.03
CA PHE A 10 -82.15 26.03 1.11
C PHE A 10 -81.97 24.49 1.25
N ILE A 11 -81.49 23.90 2.36
CA ILE A 11 -81.61 24.10 3.84
C ILE A 11 -82.86 23.41 4.41
N LEU A 12 -82.66 22.27 5.11
CA LEU A 12 -83.25 21.99 6.44
C LEU A 12 -82.63 20.73 7.09
N GLU A 13 -81.48 20.84 7.76
CA GLU A 13 -81.03 19.95 8.86
C GLU A 13 -79.82 20.58 9.58
N LEU A 14 -79.45 20.05 10.76
CA LEU A 14 -78.35 20.55 11.62
C LEU A 14 -78.49 21.99 12.16
N ILE A 15 -79.69 22.35 12.66
CA ILE A 15 -79.84 23.40 13.69
C ILE A 15 -80.17 22.73 15.02
N VAL A 16 -79.13 22.27 15.74
CA VAL A 16 -79.22 21.77 17.13
C VAL A 16 -77.98 22.16 17.95
N ILE A 17 -76.78 22.03 17.39
CA ILE A 17 -75.52 22.32 18.09
C ILE A 17 -75.19 23.83 18.00
N ALA A 18 -75.99 24.62 18.72
CA ALA A 18 -75.77 26.07 18.91
C ALA A 18 -75.96 26.53 20.37
N PHE A 19 -76.36 25.61 21.27
CA PHE A 19 -76.58 25.88 22.70
C PHE A 19 -76.06 24.72 23.58
N ILE A 20 -74.88 24.20 23.24
CA ILE A 20 -74.08 23.40 24.18
C ILE A 20 -73.07 24.34 24.82
N SER A 21 -73.05 24.34 26.16
CA SER A 21 -72.40 25.34 27.01
C SER A 21 -70.88 25.47 26.76
N PRO A 22 -70.27 26.66 27.00
CA PRO A 22 -68.82 26.80 27.13
C PRO A 22 -68.21 25.78 28.10
N THR A 23 -68.96 25.35 29.11
CA THR A 23 -68.51 24.32 30.07
C THR A 23 -68.26 22.94 29.46
N LEU A 24 -68.76 22.62 28.25
CA LEU A 24 -68.42 21.35 27.59
C LEU A 24 -67.11 21.46 26.82
N PHE A 25 -66.90 22.57 26.10
CA PHE A 25 -65.62 22.86 25.43
C PHE A 25 -64.47 22.99 26.45
N VAL A 26 -64.76 23.58 27.62
CA VAL A 26 -63.86 23.63 28.77
C VAL A 26 -63.64 22.24 29.38
N ALA A 27 -64.66 21.37 29.45
CA ALA A 27 -64.47 20.02 29.98
C ALA A 27 -63.58 19.15 29.07
N GLU A 28 -63.73 19.26 27.75
CA GLU A 28 -62.88 18.53 26.79
C GLU A 28 -61.44 19.07 26.79
N SER A 29 -61.22 20.39 26.86
CA SER A 29 -59.86 20.95 26.93
C SER A 29 -59.15 20.71 28.28
N PHE A 30 -59.88 20.68 29.40
CA PHE A 30 -59.33 20.28 30.70
C PHE A 30 -58.97 18.79 30.71
N ALA A 31 -59.80 17.91 30.15
CA ALA A 31 -59.49 16.49 30.06
C ALA A 31 -58.26 16.19 29.18
N LEU A 32 -58.10 16.92 28.06
CA LEU A 32 -56.92 16.80 27.20
C LEU A 32 -55.64 17.31 27.89
N SER A 33 -55.70 18.42 28.64
CA SER A 33 -54.52 18.92 29.38
C SER A 33 -54.14 18.05 30.57
N GLU A 34 -55.11 17.50 31.31
CA GLU A 34 -54.84 16.51 32.36
C GLU A 34 -54.20 15.23 31.79
N GLN A 35 -54.67 14.76 30.63
CA GLN A 35 -54.06 13.62 29.93
C GLN A 35 -52.65 13.92 29.42
N ALA A 36 -52.39 15.12 28.88
CA ALA A 36 -51.06 15.53 28.42
C ALA A 36 -50.06 15.65 29.58
N GLU A 37 -50.47 16.20 30.73
CA GLU A 37 -49.59 16.30 31.91
C GLU A 37 -49.26 14.90 32.48
N LEU A 38 -50.25 14.00 32.54
CA LEU A 38 -50.04 12.60 32.93
C LEU A 38 -49.10 11.87 31.95
N GLN A 39 -49.22 12.11 30.65
CA GLN A 39 -48.32 11.55 29.65
C GLN A 39 -46.88 12.08 29.82
N ASN A 40 -46.71 13.40 29.98
CA ASN A 40 -45.40 14.01 30.19
C ASN A 40 -44.73 13.52 31.47
N ARG A 41 -45.50 13.36 32.55
CA ARG A 41 -45.04 12.82 33.84
C ARG A 41 -44.61 11.35 33.73
N ALA A 42 -45.38 10.52 33.03
CA ALA A 42 -45.02 9.12 32.78
C ALA A 42 -43.72 9.00 31.96
N LEU A 43 -43.58 9.85 30.94
CA LEU A 43 -42.38 9.94 30.09
C LEU A 43 -41.15 10.35 30.93
N ALA A 44 -41.29 11.35 31.81
CA ALA A 44 -40.24 11.78 32.74
C ALA A 44 -39.84 10.68 33.74
N GLN A 45 -40.80 9.97 34.34
CA GLN A 45 -40.52 8.84 35.23
C GLN A 45 -39.75 7.71 34.52
N LYS A 46 -40.12 7.41 33.27
CA LYS A 46 -39.43 6.44 32.41
C LYS A 46 -37.97 6.85 32.13
N ILE A 47 -37.71 8.14 31.95
CA ILE A 47 -36.34 8.68 31.79
C ILE A 47 -35.56 8.55 33.11
N MET A 48 -36.15 8.97 34.24
CA MET A 48 -35.50 8.89 35.56
C MET A 48 -35.10 7.46 35.94
N SER A 49 -35.85 6.44 35.50
CA SER A 49 -35.51 5.02 35.70
C SER A 49 -34.17 4.58 35.07
N ARG A 50 -33.61 5.39 34.16
CA ARG A 50 -32.36 5.11 33.43
C ARG A 50 -31.21 6.08 33.77
N VAL A 51 -31.43 7.07 34.63
CA VAL A 51 -30.42 8.02 35.09
C VAL A 51 -29.39 7.32 35.97
N LYS A 52 -28.10 7.52 35.71
CA LYS A 52 -27.01 6.91 36.48
C LYS A 52 -26.70 7.73 37.75
N PRO A 53 -26.24 7.10 38.85
CA PRO A 53 -25.75 7.84 40.02
C PRO A 53 -24.64 8.83 39.63
N GLY A 54 -24.79 10.10 39.99
CA GLY A 54 -23.86 11.17 39.62
C GLY A 54 -24.00 11.71 38.19
N GLN A 55 -25.04 11.31 37.45
CA GLN A 55 -25.35 11.93 36.16
C GLN A 55 -26.15 13.22 36.38
N GLU A 56 -25.62 14.35 35.94
CA GLU A 56 -26.26 15.68 36.06
C GLU A 56 -27.06 16.06 34.79
N TRP A 57 -26.71 15.50 33.64
CA TRP A 57 -27.20 15.91 32.32
C TRP A 57 -27.74 14.73 31.51
N ILE A 58 -28.81 14.97 30.76
CA ILE A 58 -29.37 14.05 29.79
C ILE A 58 -29.10 14.61 28.39
N THR A 59 -28.45 13.80 27.55
CA THR A 59 -28.08 14.12 26.18
C THR A 59 -28.61 13.06 25.23
N GLY A 60 -28.90 13.43 23.98
CA GLY A 60 -29.32 12.45 22.97
C GLY A 60 -30.09 12.97 21.76
N GLY A 61 -30.39 14.26 21.70
CA GLY A 61 -30.92 14.97 20.53
C GLY A 61 -30.33 16.39 20.48
N CYS A 62 -31.03 17.31 19.81
CA CYS A 62 -30.55 18.68 19.57
C CYS A 62 -30.47 19.56 20.83
N MET A 63 -31.22 19.22 21.89
CA MET A 63 -31.14 19.90 23.19
C MET A 63 -30.37 19.09 24.24
N ILE A 64 -29.74 19.79 25.18
CA ILE A 64 -29.15 19.26 26.41
C ILE A 64 -30.04 19.69 27.58
N VAL A 65 -30.48 18.74 28.42
CA VAL A 65 -31.41 19.02 29.54
C VAL A 65 -30.87 18.52 30.88
N SER A 66 -31.23 19.19 31.98
CA SER A 66 -30.77 18.80 33.32
C SER A 66 -31.56 17.62 33.89
N VAL A 67 -30.89 16.76 34.67
CA VAL A 67 -31.54 15.67 35.41
C VAL A 67 -32.49 16.21 36.47
N SER A 68 -32.13 17.32 37.13
CA SER A 68 -32.94 17.97 38.18
C SER A 68 -34.31 18.45 37.70
N GLU A 69 -34.43 18.91 36.45
CA GLU A 69 -35.72 19.33 35.90
C GLU A 69 -36.56 18.14 35.45
N VAL A 70 -35.95 17.10 34.87
CA VAL A 70 -36.66 15.86 34.54
C VAL A 70 -37.15 15.16 35.81
N GLU A 71 -36.41 15.23 36.92
CA GLU A 71 -36.87 14.77 38.23
C GLU A 71 -38.09 15.58 38.73
N ALA A 72 -38.07 16.90 38.57
CA ALA A 72 -39.18 17.78 38.95
C ALA A 72 -40.45 17.54 38.11
N ILE A 73 -40.32 17.16 36.83
CA ILE A 73 -41.45 16.73 36.01
C ILE A 73 -41.92 15.33 36.45
N ALA A 74 -40.99 14.38 36.65
CA ALA A 74 -41.30 13.00 37.05
C ALA A 74 -42.03 12.91 38.40
N ASN A 75 -41.68 13.77 39.36
CA ASN A 75 -42.34 13.84 40.66
C ASN A 75 -43.60 14.74 40.69
N GLY A 76 -43.91 15.45 39.60
CA GLY A 76 -45.08 16.30 39.48
C GLY A 76 -44.98 17.69 40.14
N SER A 77 -43.75 18.16 40.44
CA SER A 77 -43.49 19.53 40.90
C SER A 77 -43.46 20.54 39.74
N LYS A 78 -43.32 20.07 38.50
CA LYS A 78 -43.45 20.83 37.26
C LYS A 78 -44.31 20.07 36.24
N SER A 79 -45.04 20.80 35.40
CA SER A 79 -45.74 20.23 34.23
C SER A 79 -44.83 20.10 33.00
N GLY A 80 -43.71 20.83 32.95
CA GLY A 80 -42.71 20.82 31.88
C GLY A 80 -41.46 21.66 32.21
N PHE A 81 -40.58 21.90 31.25
CA PHE A 81 -39.42 22.81 31.42
C PHE A 81 -39.78 24.29 31.19
N ASP A 82 -39.48 25.18 32.15
CA ASP A 82 -39.79 26.63 32.16
C ASP A 82 -39.25 27.38 30.93
N ALA A 83 -39.98 28.35 30.35
CA ALA A 83 -39.54 29.09 29.14
C ALA A 83 -38.28 29.96 29.35
N ASN A 84 -37.95 30.30 30.60
CA ASN A 84 -36.89 31.23 30.99
C ASN A 84 -35.47 30.66 30.81
N ALA A 85 -35.13 30.25 29.59
CA ALA A 85 -33.75 30.26 29.14
C ALA A 85 -33.21 31.70 29.26
N LEU A 86 -31.98 31.85 29.77
CA LEU A 86 -31.35 33.16 29.87
C LEU A 86 -31.05 33.68 28.46
N LEU A 87 -31.60 34.84 28.13
CA LEU A 87 -31.33 35.50 26.84
C LEU A 87 -29.94 36.14 26.84
N TRP A 88 -29.35 36.32 25.66
CA TRP A 88 -28.08 37.02 25.51
C TRP A 88 -28.26 38.53 25.79
N PRO A 89 -27.43 39.13 26.67
CA PRO A 89 -27.54 40.55 27.02
C PRO A 89 -27.52 41.46 25.79
N ASP A 90 -28.47 42.39 25.72
CA ASP A 90 -28.64 43.37 24.64
C ASP A 90 -28.72 42.76 23.22
N GLY A 91 -29.04 41.46 23.11
CA GLY A 91 -29.03 40.70 21.86
C GLY A 91 -27.64 40.42 21.29
N ILE A 92 -26.57 40.72 22.04
CA ILE A 92 -25.19 40.58 21.59
C ILE A 92 -24.67 39.17 21.92
N VAL A 93 -24.25 38.46 20.87
CA VAL A 93 -23.81 37.06 20.95
C VAL A 93 -22.37 36.93 20.44
N PRO A 94 -21.37 36.97 21.33
CA PRO A 94 -20.00 36.64 20.95
C PRO A 94 -19.92 35.17 20.53
N TYR A 95 -19.28 34.88 19.40
CA TYR A 95 -19.05 33.52 18.91
C TYR A 95 -17.61 33.36 18.43
N SER A 96 -17.08 32.15 18.49
CA SER A 96 -15.86 31.78 17.76
C SER A 96 -16.03 30.43 17.08
N ILE A 97 -15.21 30.18 16.07
CA ILE A 97 -15.27 28.98 15.25
C ILE A 97 -14.00 28.16 15.47
N ASN A 98 -14.14 26.90 15.90
CA ASN A 98 -13.00 26.02 16.14
C ASN A 98 -12.29 25.68 14.80
N PRO A 99 -10.99 26.00 14.63
CA PRO A 99 -10.30 25.84 13.35
C PRO A 99 -10.06 24.38 12.92
N THR A 100 -10.29 23.38 13.79
CA THR A 100 -10.07 21.97 13.43
C THR A 100 -11.14 21.46 12.47
N GLY A 101 -10.77 21.15 11.22
CA GLY A 101 -11.66 20.56 10.22
C GLY A 101 -12.36 21.56 9.30
N ILE A 102 -12.07 22.85 9.47
CA ILE A 102 -12.71 23.91 8.68
C ILE A 102 -11.98 24.15 7.36
N ASP A 103 -12.78 24.45 6.34
CA ASP A 103 -12.40 24.64 4.93
C ASP A 103 -11.93 23.34 4.22
N ASP A 104 -12.83 22.36 4.13
CA ASP A 104 -12.62 21.13 3.32
C ASP A 104 -12.72 21.34 1.80
N GLY A 105 -13.36 22.43 1.35
CA GLY A 105 -13.52 22.80 -0.07
C GLY A 105 -14.18 21.72 -0.95
N THR A 106 -14.87 20.74 -0.36
CA THR A 106 -15.30 19.53 -1.07
C THR A 106 -16.34 19.85 -2.14
N ILE A 107 -16.25 19.19 -3.30
CA ILE A 107 -17.27 19.30 -4.35
C ILE A 107 -18.33 18.23 -4.11
N ASP A 108 -19.61 18.63 -4.07
CA ASP A 108 -20.73 17.72 -3.86
C ASP A 108 -20.91 16.75 -5.03
N SER A 109 -21.72 15.70 -4.83
CA SER A 109 -21.99 14.69 -5.86
C SER A 109 -22.82 15.20 -7.06
N LYS A 110 -22.96 16.52 -7.23
CA LYS A 110 -23.61 17.22 -8.35
C LYS A 110 -22.70 18.26 -9.00
N GLY A 111 -21.48 18.48 -8.50
CA GLY A 111 -20.51 19.42 -9.06
C GLY A 111 -20.51 20.83 -8.43
N ASN A 112 -21.22 21.04 -7.32
CA ASN A 112 -21.19 22.32 -6.59
C ASN A 112 -20.06 22.29 -5.56
N VAL A 113 -19.33 23.39 -5.38
CA VAL A 113 -18.46 23.55 -4.19
C VAL A 113 -19.37 23.55 -2.96
N ALA A 114 -19.09 22.69 -1.98
CA ALA A 114 -19.73 22.74 -0.68
C ALA A 114 -19.35 24.06 -0.02
N MET A 115 -20.36 24.88 0.23
CA MET A 115 -20.27 26.16 0.94
C MET A 115 -19.40 26.00 2.20
N GLY A 116 -18.32 26.78 2.27
CA GLY A 116 -17.32 26.68 3.33
C GLY A 116 -17.94 26.78 4.72
N ARG A 117 -17.40 26.06 5.71
CA ARG A 117 -18.03 25.90 7.03
C ARG A 117 -18.22 27.24 7.77
N ARG A 118 -17.35 28.22 7.52
CA ARG A 118 -17.50 29.63 7.95
C ARG A 118 -18.69 30.33 7.31
N GLU A 119 -18.83 30.24 5.99
CA GLU A 119 -19.93 30.83 5.21
C GLU A 119 -21.28 30.19 5.60
N ALA A 120 -21.29 28.87 5.82
CA ALA A 120 -22.45 28.13 6.30
C ALA A 120 -22.94 28.64 7.67
N ILE A 121 -22.01 28.99 8.56
CA ILE A 121 -22.32 29.66 9.84
C ILE A 121 -22.83 31.07 9.57
N ARG A 122 -22.09 31.90 8.81
CA ARG A 122 -22.46 33.31 8.59
C ARG A 122 -23.86 33.48 8.01
N GLN A 123 -24.23 32.71 6.98
CA GLN A 123 -25.59 32.70 6.43
C GLN A 123 -26.66 32.28 7.45
N ALA A 124 -26.33 31.41 8.40
CA ALA A 124 -27.23 30.98 9.47
C ALA A 124 -27.38 32.05 10.58
N LEU A 125 -26.33 32.84 10.83
CA LEU A 125 -26.35 33.98 11.74
C LEU A 125 -27.15 35.14 11.12
N ASP A 126 -26.89 35.46 9.85
CA ASP A 126 -27.58 36.50 9.07
C ASP A 126 -29.10 36.27 9.02
N ALA A 127 -29.54 35.01 8.97
CA ALA A 127 -30.95 34.65 8.99
C ALA A 127 -31.67 35.11 10.27
N TRP A 128 -30.97 35.11 11.42
CA TRP A 128 -31.50 35.57 12.71
C TRP A 128 -31.32 37.08 12.91
N GLU A 129 -30.20 37.67 12.47
CA GLU A 129 -30.00 39.14 12.47
C GLU A 129 -31.02 39.86 11.56
N ALA A 130 -31.46 39.21 10.48
CA ALA A 130 -32.55 39.69 9.61
C ALA A 130 -33.96 39.43 10.17
N ALA A 131 -34.08 38.84 11.36
CA ALA A 131 -35.35 38.49 12.00
C ALA A 131 -35.66 39.32 13.26
N ALA A 132 -34.64 39.70 14.03
CA ALA A 132 -34.76 40.36 15.32
C ALA A 132 -33.52 41.19 15.65
N ALA A 133 -33.56 42.01 16.70
CA ALA A 133 -32.43 42.82 17.18
C ALA A 133 -31.31 41.99 17.88
N VAL A 134 -30.88 40.91 17.23
CA VAL A 134 -29.73 40.07 17.61
C VAL A 134 -28.49 40.54 16.82
N THR A 135 -27.28 40.28 17.33
CA THR A 135 -26.02 40.55 16.62
C THR A 135 -24.94 39.57 17.05
N PHE A 136 -24.29 38.94 16.08
CA PHE A 136 -23.22 37.98 16.30
C PHE A 136 -21.84 38.58 16.03
N ILE A 137 -20.96 38.55 17.03
CA ILE A 137 -19.60 39.12 16.97
C ILE A 137 -18.58 37.98 16.91
N GLU A 138 -17.75 37.92 15.87
CA GLU A 138 -16.68 36.90 15.78
C GLU A 138 -15.49 37.27 16.67
N GLU A 139 -15.27 36.43 17.67
CA GLU A 139 -14.13 36.45 18.59
C GLU A 139 -13.03 35.49 18.11
N PRO A 140 -11.75 35.81 18.34
CA PRO A 140 -10.65 34.87 18.09
C PRO A 140 -10.86 33.56 18.85
N TYR A 141 -10.72 32.42 18.17
CA TYR A 141 -10.84 31.11 18.81
C TYR A 141 -9.83 30.96 19.96
N GLY A 142 -10.34 30.66 21.15
CA GLY A 142 -9.53 30.59 22.37
C GLY A 142 -9.38 31.93 23.11
N ASN A 143 -10.17 32.97 22.80
CA ASN A 143 -10.20 34.19 23.61
C ASN A 143 -10.83 33.94 25.00
N GLU A 144 -9.99 33.60 25.99
CA GLU A 144 -10.40 33.40 27.40
C GLU A 144 -10.88 34.68 28.11
N SER A 145 -10.80 35.85 27.45
CA SER A 145 -11.24 37.14 28.01
C SER A 145 -12.76 37.34 28.00
N VAL A 146 -13.50 36.54 27.20
CA VAL A 146 -14.95 36.65 27.04
C VAL A 146 -15.63 35.57 27.87
N SER A 147 -16.35 35.96 28.93
CA SER A 147 -16.84 35.00 29.94
C SER A 147 -17.97 34.09 29.45
N ASN A 148 -18.82 34.58 28.52
CA ASN A 148 -19.90 33.82 27.89
C ASN A 148 -19.81 34.00 26.37
N TYR A 149 -19.60 32.92 25.61
CA TYR A 149 -19.56 32.96 24.13
C TYR A 149 -19.94 31.59 23.52
N ILE A 150 -20.38 31.60 22.26
CA ILE A 150 -20.71 30.39 21.48
C ILE A 150 -19.46 29.84 20.76
N GLU A 151 -19.14 28.57 20.95
CA GLU A 151 -18.07 27.89 20.24
C GLU A 151 -18.64 26.88 19.22
N PHE A 152 -18.59 27.23 17.94
CA PHE A 152 -18.95 26.30 16.86
C PHE A 152 -17.86 25.21 16.74
N ASN A 153 -18.29 23.95 16.81
CA ASN A 153 -17.42 22.78 16.79
C ASN A 153 -17.91 21.75 15.76
N ASP A 154 -16.99 21.18 14.98
CA ASP A 154 -17.24 19.94 14.24
C ASP A 154 -17.47 18.77 15.20
N HIS A 155 -18.48 17.95 14.92
CA HIS A 155 -18.80 16.76 15.71
C HIS A 155 -19.17 15.57 14.81
N PRO A 156 -18.69 14.35 15.07
CA PRO A 156 -18.81 13.22 14.13
C PRO A 156 -20.23 12.60 14.02
N SER A 157 -21.20 13.04 14.83
CA SER A 157 -22.49 12.33 14.97
C SER A 157 -23.66 13.12 15.57
N LEU A 158 -23.50 14.42 15.87
CA LEU A 158 -24.54 15.24 16.51
C LEU A 158 -24.61 16.61 15.86
N ASN A 159 -25.84 17.09 15.64
CA ASN A 159 -26.12 18.52 15.72
C ASN A 159 -26.80 18.72 17.08
N ASN A 160 -26.26 19.58 17.94
CA ASN A 160 -26.91 19.99 19.18
C ASN A 160 -26.35 21.30 19.75
N SER A 161 -27.14 21.89 20.65
CA SER A 161 -26.89 23.18 21.28
C SER A 161 -27.53 23.26 22.67
N GLN A 162 -27.01 24.14 23.53
CA GLN A 162 -27.69 24.56 24.75
C GLN A 162 -28.81 25.55 24.44
N VAL A 163 -29.90 25.54 25.21
CA VAL A 163 -30.99 26.51 25.06
C VAL A 163 -30.68 27.79 25.84
N GLY A 164 -30.57 28.92 25.13
CA GLY A 164 -30.18 30.24 25.68
C GLY A 164 -28.72 30.34 26.12
N MET A 165 -28.30 31.51 26.59
CA MET A 165 -26.98 31.77 27.16
C MET A 165 -26.81 31.08 28.52
N TRP A 166 -25.77 30.27 28.72
CA TRP A 166 -25.51 29.67 30.04
C TRP A 166 -24.66 30.57 30.96
N PRO A 167 -24.97 30.68 32.27
CA PRO A 167 -24.41 31.71 33.16
C PRO A 167 -23.14 31.31 33.95
N PHE A 168 -22.55 30.15 33.65
CA PHE A 168 -21.36 29.63 34.34
C PHE A 168 -20.25 29.31 33.32
N PRO A 169 -18.97 29.43 33.70
CA PRO A 169 -17.85 29.54 32.74
C PRO A 169 -17.52 28.21 32.05
N VAL A 170 -18.28 27.90 31.01
CA VAL A 170 -18.00 26.89 30.00
C VAL A 170 -18.35 27.45 28.63
N LYS A 171 -17.44 27.24 27.68
CA LYS A 171 -17.61 27.54 26.26
C LYS A 171 -18.91 26.88 25.76
N GLN A 172 -19.91 27.66 25.36
CA GLN A 172 -21.22 27.11 24.99
C GLN A 172 -21.13 26.50 23.59
N LYS A 173 -21.22 25.17 23.47
CA LYS A 173 -20.89 24.47 22.22
C LYS A 173 -22.12 24.24 21.35
N ILE A 174 -22.12 24.88 20.17
CA ILE A 174 -22.89 24.39 19.03
C ILE A 174 -22.04 23.32 18.34
N ASN A 175 -22.47 22.07 18.44
CA ASN A 175 -21.86 20.96 17.71
C ASN A 175 -22.58 20.80 16.38
N ILE A 176 -21.85 20.71 15.27
CA ILE A 176 -22.38 20.50 13.92
C ILE A 176 -21.80 19.22 13.32
N THR A 177 -22.67 18.36 12.80
CA THR A 177 -22.30 17.21 11.94
C THR A 177 -22.84 17.36 10.51
N SER A 178 -23.87 18.19 10.31
CA SER A 178 -24.51 18.44 9.02
C SER A 178 -24.47 19.92 8.67
N TRP A 179 -23.52 20.30 7.82
CA TRP A 179 -23.22 21.67 7.39
C TRP A 179 -24.23 22.30 6.41
N LEU A 180 -25.52 21.96 6.54
CA LEU A 180 -26.62 22.60 5.84
C LEU A 180 -27.06 23.86 6.62
N VAL A 181 -27.20 25.02 5.96
CA VAL A 181 -27.57 26.30 6.60
C VAL A 181 -28.76 26.12 7.57
N GLY A 182 -29.86 25.51 7.12
CA GLY A 182 -31.06 25.31 7.95
C GLY A 182 -30.85 24.47 9.21
N VAL A 183 -29.85 23.59 9.25
CA VAL A 183 -29.47 22.85 10.47
C VAL A 183 -28.72 23.78 11.43
N ILE A 184 -27.79 24.59 10.91
CA ILE A 184 -27.05 25.57 11.73
C ILE A 184 -28.01 26.63 12.27
N VAL A 185 -28.99 27.09 11.47
CA VAL A 185 -30.06 28.01 11.90
C VAL A 185 -30.86 27.41 13.07
N HIS A 186 -31.19 26.12 13.04
CA HIS A 186 -31.89 25.42 14.13
C HIS A 186 -31.07 25.40 15.43
N GLU A 187 -29.79 25.01 15.37
CA GLU A 187 -28.92 24.94 16.56
C GLU A 187 -28.55 26.33 17.12
N VAL A 188 -28.50 27.36 16.27
CA VAL A 188 -28.40 28.77 16.69
C VAL A 188 -29.72 29.26 17.29
N GLY A 189 -30.87 28.83 16.76
CA GLY A 189 -32.19 29.10 17.35
C GLY A 189 -32.28 28.59 18.79
N HIS A 190 -31.76 27.40 19.05
CA HIS A 190 -31.56 26.90 20.42
C HIS A 190 -30.65 27.83 21.25
N ALA A 191 -29.46 28.16 20.76
CA ALA A 191 -28.52 29.01 21.50
C ALA A 191 -29.09 30.39 21.84
N LEU A 192 -30.00 30.92 21.01
CA LEU A 192 -30.75 32.16 21.24
C LEU A 192 -31.92 32.03 22.23
N GLY A 193 -32.41 30.82 22.52
CA GLY A 193 -33.47 30.58 23.52
C GLY A 193 -34.76 29.92 23.00
N LEU A 194 -34.83 29.51 21.72
CA LEU A 194 -35.96 28.74 21.20
C LEU A 194 -35.88 27.28 21.63
N LYS A 195 -37.05 26.69 21.90
CA LYS A 195 -37.24 25.25 22.08
C LYS A 195 -37.99 24.68 20.89
N HIS A 196 -38.05 23.36 20.78
CA HIS A 196 -38.75 22.72 19.67
C HIS A 196 -40.26 22.96 19.70
N GLU A 197 -40.86 23.10 18.51
CA GLU A 197 -42.30 23.34 18.37
C GLU A 197 -43.13 22.15 18.88
N GLN A 198 -42.70 20.90 18.64
CA GLN A 198 -43.34 19.71 19.21
C GLN A 198 -43.08 19.51 20.73
N SER A 199 -42.46 20.48 21.40
CA SER A 199 -42.32 20.49 22.86
C SER A 199 -43.25 21.52 23.53
N ARG A 200 -44.07 22.26 22.78
CA ARG A 200 -45.08 23.18 23.35
C ARG A 200 -46.06 22.48 24.30
N ASP A 201 -46.64 23.25 25.21
CA ASP A 201 -47.71 22.83 26.12
C ASP A 201 -49.05 22.58 25.39
N ASP A 202 -49.35 23.38 24.37
CA ASP A 202 -50.55 23.23 23.53
C ASP A 202 -50.44 22.12 22.46
N ARG A 203 -49.26 21.51 22.26
CA ARG A 203 -48.93 20.63 21.14
C ARG A 203 -49.91 19.47 20.96
N ASP A 204 -50.42 18.91 22.05
CA ASP A 204 -51.19 17.64 22.02
C ASP A 204 -52.63 17.89 21.56
N THR A 205 -52.97 19.15 21.24
CA THR A 205 -54.15 19.54 20.44
C THR A 205 -53.89 19.55 18.93
N PHE A 206 -52.62 19.46 18.50
CA PHE A 206 -52.16 19.52 17.10
C PHE A 206 -51.51 18.21 16.62
N VAL A 207 -50.81 17.50 17.50
CA VAL A 207 -50.09 16.23 17.25
C VAL A 207 -50.38 15.19 18.33
N THR A 208 -49.93 13.96 18.14
CA THR A 208 -49.91 12.91 19.17
C THR A 208 -48.55 12.23 19.20
N ILE A 209 -47.99 12.07 20.40
CA ILE A 209 -46.72 11.38 20.63
C ILE A 209 -46.97 9.86 20.74
N VAL A 210 -46.39 9.09 19.81
CA VAL A 210 -46.56 7.64 19.71
C VAL A 210 -45.40 6.94 20.44
N GLU A 211 -45.50 6.89 21.77
CA GLU A 211 -44.41 6.45 22.67
C GLU A 211 -43.84 5.05 22.38
N ASP A 212 -44.69 4.09 22.01
CA ASP A 212 -44.27 2.73 21.67
C ASP A 212 -43.27 2.69 20.50
N ASN A 213 -43.29 3.71 19.62
CA ASN A 213 -42.37 3.84 18.50
C ASN A 213 -41.08 4.57 18.85
N ILE A 214 -40.95 5.22 20.02
CA ILE A 214 -39.73 5.95 20.40
C ILE A 214 -38.60 4.96 20.74
N ILE A 215 -37.38 5.22 20.25
CA ILE A 215 -36.15 4.50 20.60
C ILE A 215 -35.86 4.65 22.10
N GLU A 216 -35.51 3.54 22.74
CA GLU A 216 -35.23 3.53 24.18
C GLU A 216 -34.07 4.46 24.55
N GLY A 217 -34.30 5.34 25.54
CA GLY A 217 -33.35 6.37 25.96
C GLY A 217 -33.45 7.67 25.16
N LYS A 218 -34.43 7.81 24.24
CA LYS A 218 -34.69 9.04 23.48
C LYS A 218 -35.98 9.76 23.87
N GLU A 219 -36.69 9.25 24.87
CA GLU A 219 -37.94 9.82 25.36
C GLU A 219 -37.83 11.29 25.81
N HIS A 220 -36.66 11.74 26.28
CA HIS A 220 -36.44 13.13 26.71
C HIS A 220 -36.65 14.19 25.62
N ASN A 221 -36.58 13.79 24.34
CA ASN A 221 -36.76 14.68 23.19
C ASN A 221 -38.25 14.97 22.87
N PHE A 222 -39.17 14.43 23.68
CA PHE A 222 -40.63 14.60 23.55
C PHE A 222 -41.28 15.03 24.87
N LEU A 223 -40.49 15.48 25.85
CA LEU A 223 -41.04 16.12 27.05
C LEU A 223 -41.64 17.49 26.69
N ILE A 224 -42.72 17.87 27.37
CA ILE A 224 -43.31 19.21 27.25
C ILE A 224 -42.41 20.24 27.95
N SER A 225 -42.32 21.41 27.33
CA SER A 225 -41.64 22.60 27.79
C SER A 225 -42.47 23.83 27.45
N ASP A 226 -42.52 24.78 28.37
CA ASP A 226 -42.95 26.15 28.11
C ASP A 226 -41.94 26.78 27.10
N THR A 227 -42.42 27.38 26.00
CA THR A 227 -41.56 27.82 24.87
C THR A 227 -41.78 29.29 24.49
N ASN A 228 -40.74 29.89 23.92
CA ASN A 228 -40.76 31.29 23.46
C ASN A 228 -41.34 31.45 22.03
N ASN A 229 -42.30 30.59 21.65
CA ASN A 229 -42.79 30.46 20.27
C ASN A 229 -44.22 31.04 20.15
N PRO A 230 -44.40 32.35 19.87
CA PRO A 230 -45.68 33.04 20.04
C PRO A 230 -46.71 32.68 18.97
N GLY A 231 -47.98 32.65 19.38
CA GLY A 231 -49.12 32.46 18.49
C GLY A 231 -49.47 30.99 18.25
N THR A 232 -49.95 30.69 17.05
CA THR A 232 -50.47 29.37 16.66
C THR A 232 -49.36 28.38 16.36
N TYR A 233 -49.53 27.13 16.79
CA TYR A 233 -48.62 26.00 16.50
C TYR A 233 -48.19 25.91 15.03
N ASP A 234 -46.89 25.92 14.77
CA ASP A 234 -46.32 26.05 13.44
C ASP A 234 -45.69 24.75 12.92
N PHE A 235 -46.46 23.99 12.14
CA PHE A 235 -45.98 22.81 11.42
C PHE A 235 -44.86 23.10 10.40
N ASP A 236 -44.65 24.35 9.99
CA ASP A 236 -43.61 24.77 9.05
C ASP A 236 -42.41 25.45 9.74
N SER A 237 -42.40 25.54 11.08
CA SER A 237 -41.29 26.06 11.88
C SER A 237 -40.01 25.25 11.66
N ILE A 238 -38.87 25.95 11.62
CA ILE A 238 -37.55 25.30 11.59
C ILE A 238 -37.25 24.53 12.88
N MET A 239 -37.93 24.86 13.98
CA MET A 239 -37.80 24.21 15.29
C MET A 239 -38.72 22.99 15.46
N HIS A 240 -39.49 22.59 14.45
CA HIS A 240 -40.35 21.39 14.52
C HIS A 240 -39.58 20.11 14.11
N TYR A 241 -39.78 18.99 14.81
CA TYR A 241 -39.22 17.68 14.42
C TYR A 241 -40.02 16.94 13.34
N ARG A 242 -39.34 16.06 12.61
CA ARG A 242 -39.97 15.16 11.63
C ARG A 242 -40.82 14.11 12.31
N HIS A 243 -41.88 13.65 11.63
CA HIS A 243 -42.84 12.67 12.15
C HIS A 243 -42.24 11.36 12.68
N ASN A 244 -41.01 11.00 12.28
CA ASN A 244 -40.29 9.81 12.69
C ASN A 244 -38.97 10.09 13.43
N ALA A 245 -38.79 11.30 13.97
CA ALA A 245 -37.66 11.63 14.84
C ALA A 245 -37.53 10.58 15.97
N PHE A 246 -36.33 10.06 16.18
CA PHE A 246 -36.06 8.99 17.15
C PHE A 246 -36.97 7.75 17.08
N GLY A 247 -37.56 7.46 15.91
CA GLY A 247 -38.44 6.30 15.72
C GLY A 247 -37.70 4.98 15.54
N LYS A 248 -38.11 3.94 16.27
CA LYS A 248 -37.69 2.54 16.11
C LYS A 248 -37.88 2.14 14.64
N ASN A 249 -36.80 1.82 13.94
CA ASN A 249 -36.80 1.50 12.51
C ASN A 249 -37.47 2.57 11.62
N GLY A 250 -37.40 3.86 12.01
CA GLY A 250 -37.98 4.98 11.26
C GLY A 250 -39.51 5.09 11.33
N GLN A 251 -40.16 4.42 12.28
CA GLN A 251 -41.60 4.53 12.53
C GLN A 251 -42.02 5.93 13.02
N THR A 252 -43.29 6.27 12.87
CA THR A 252 -43.84 7.56 13.29
C THR A 252 -43.90 7.67 14.81
N THR A 253 -43.28 8.71 15.37
CA THR A 253 -43.28 9.10 16.78
C THR A 253 -44.12 10.35 17.04
N ILE A 254 -44.38 11.17 16.01
CA ILE A 254 -45.24 12.37 16.08
C ILE A 254 -46.26 12.27 14.93
N ASP A 255 -47.55 12.14 15.24
CA ASP A 255 -48.62 12.02 14.24
C ASP A 255 -49.59 13.22 14.31
N PRO A 256 -49.75 14.04 13.26
CA PRO A 256 -50.65 15.20 13.31
C PRO A 256 -52.12 14.84 13.45
N LEU A 257 -52.82 15.45 14.40
CA LEU A 257 -54.26 15.26 14.57
C LEU A 257 -55.05 15.84 13.38
N PRO A 258 -56.19 15.23 12.97
CA PRO A 258 -57.06 15.81 11.94
C PRO A 258 -57.51 17.23 12.33
N PRO A 259 -57.50 18.22 11.41
CA PRO A 259 -57.32 18.10 9.96
C PRO A 259 -55.85 18.10 9.48
N ASN A 260 -54.88 18.23 10.38
CA ASN A 260 -53.47 18.51 10.06
C ASN A 260 -52.68 17.31 9.49
N GLN A 261 -53.30 16.15 9.29
CA GLN A 261 -52.70 14.94 8.71
C GLN A 261 -51.89 15.20 7.41
N GLY A 262 -52.25 16.21 6.61
CA GLY A 262 -51.48 16.62 5.42
C GLY A 262 -50.06 17.15 5.71
N LYS A 263 -49.78 17.61 6.94
CA LYS A 263 -48.47 18.12 7.38
C LYS A 263 -47.47 17.02 7.76
N LYS A 264 -47.91 15.77 7.90
CA LYS A 264 -47.12 14.65 8.43
C LYS A 264 -45.75 14.44 7.75
N PHE A 265 -45.67 14.70 6.45
CA PHE A 265 -44.44 14.54 5.67
C PHE A 265 -43.73 15.86 5.33
N THR A 266 -44.21 17.00 5.83
CA THR A 266 -43.59 18.34 5.64
C THR A 266 -43.07 18.95 6.94
N MET A 267 -43.64 18.58 8.10
CA MET A 267 -43.16 19.08 9.37
C MET A 267 -41.74 18.60 9.67
N GLY A 268 -40.88 19.51 10.12
CA GLY A 268 -39.44 19.28 10.30
C GLY A 268 -38.65 19.06 9.00
N THR A 269 -39.17 19.49 7.84
CA THR A 269 -38.39 19.58 6.58
C THR A 269 -38.06 21.02 6.17
N ALA A 270 -38.31 22.00 7.03
CA ALA A 270 -37.91 23.39 6.80
C ALA A 270 -36.38 23.55 6.76
N LEU A 271 -35.91 24.52 5.98
CA LEU A 271 -34.49 24.88 5.83
C LEU A 271 -34.24 26.38 6.04
N THR A 272 -35.29 27.15 6.31
CA THR A 272 -35.31 28.60 6.49
C THR A 272 -36.34 28.96 7.55
N LEU A 273 -36.18 30.11 8.19
CA LEU A 273 -37.12 30.59 9.22
C LEU A 273 -38.53 30.81 8.67
N SER A 274 -39.53 30.28 9.38
CA SER A 274 -40.92 30.62 9.19
C SER A 274 -41.20 32.08 9.60
N ASN A 275 -42.42 32.57 9.37
CA ASN A 275 -42.82 33.89 9.87
C ASN A 275 -43.01 33.91 11.40
N LEU A 276 -43.30 32.76 12.02
CA LEU A 276 -43.51 32.62 13.46
C LEU A 276 -42.18 32.38 14.20
N ASP A 277 -41.22 31.66 13.59
CA ASP A 277 -39.83 31.59 14.07
C ASP A 277 -39.24 33.01 14.25
N LYS A 278 -39.44 33.88 13.26
CA LYS A 278 -39.02 35.29 13.28
C LYS A 278 -39.75 36.10 14.34
N ALA A 279 -41.07 35.95 14.43
CA ALA A 279 -41.88 36.63 15.43
C ALA A 279 -41.50 36.23 16.87
N GLY A 280 -41.12 34.97 17.11
CA GLY A 280 -40.58 34.53 18.39
C GLY A 280 -39.24 35.16 18.74
N MET A 281 -38.31 35.19 17.78
CA MET A 281 -37.02 35.85 17.98
C MET A 281 -37.17 37.35 18.24
N ALA A 282 -38.05 38.03 17.50
CA ALA A 282 -38.37 39.44 17.70
C ALA A 282 -39.11 39.71 19.02
N ALA A 283 -39.90 38.76 19.53
CA ALA A 283 -40.53 38.86 20.84
C ALA A 283 -39.53 38.70 22.01
N MET A 284 -38.45 37.93 21.81
CA MET A 284 -37.38 37.77 22.81
C MET A 284 -36.37 38.92 22.81
N TYR A 285 -35.90 39.36 21.64
CA TYR A 285 -34.80 40.32 21.51
C TYR A 285 -35.19 41.70 21.00
N GLY A 286 -36.42 41.87 20.50
CA GLY A 286 -36.94 43.12 19.96
C GLY A 286 -37.10 43.11 18.43
N GLU A 287 -38.08 43.87 17.94
CA GLU A 287 -38.27 44.13 16.50
C GLU A 287 -37.17 45.05 15.94
N LEU A 288 -36.70 44.77 14.73
CA LEU A 288 -35.74 45.59 13.99
C LEU A 288 -36.32 46.96 13.63
N THR A 289 -36.05 47.99 14.44
CA THR A 289 -36.53 49.36 14.13
C THR A 289 -35.86 49.91 12.86
N PRO A 290 -36.54 50.72 12.03
CA PRO A 290 -35.93 51.27 10.82
C PRO A 290 -34.76 52.22 11.10
N THR A 291 -33.71 52.14 10.30
CA THR A 291 -32.62 53.12 10.28
C THR A 291 -33.17 54.48 9.84
N SER A 292 -32.74 55.57 10.46
CA SER A 292 -33.11 56.93 10.02
C SER A 292 -32.39 57.28 8.72
N ALA A 293 -33.13 57.73 7.70
CA ALA A 293 -32.53 58.23 6.47
C ALA A 293 -31.90 59.62 6.69
N PRO A 294 -30.62 59.85 6.31
CA PRO A 294 -30.01 61.17 6.37
C PRO A 294 -30.61 62.13 5.33
N GLY A 295 -30.38 63.43 5.49
CA GLY A 295 -30.66 64.42 4.44
C GLY A 295 -29.55 64.47 3.37
N SER A 296 -29.77 65.19 2.28
CA SER A 296 -28.70 65.54 1.31
C SER A 296 -28.41 67.04 1.29
N ASN A 297 -27.15 67.38 1.03
CA ASN A 297 -26.69 68.74 0.78
C ASN A 297 -25.95 68.79 -0.57
N PRO A 298 -26.31 69.70 -1.50
CA PRO A 298 -27.53 70.51 -1.47
C PRO A 298 -28.81 69.65 -1.64
N PRO A 299 -30.01 70.22 -1.46
CA PRO A 299 -31.26 69.49 -1.70
C PRO A 299 -31.57 69.30 -3.19
N SER A 300 -32.57 68.49 -3.51
CA SER A 300 -33.09 68.34 -4.88
C SER A 300 -33.54 69.70 -5.45
N GLY A 301 -33.18 69.99 -6.71
CA GLY A 301 -33.51 71.27 -7.34
C GLY A 301 -32.85 71.50 -8.70
N ASN A 302 -33.15 72.67 -9.28
CA ASN A 302 -32.48 73.18 -10.48
C ASN A 302 -31.19 73.93 -10.09
N TYR A 303 -30.13 73.76 -10.87
CA TYR A 303 -28.82 74.40 -10.63
C TYR A 303 -28.22 74.91 -11.94
N ASP A 304 -27.70 76.15 -11.92
CA ASP A 304 -27.06 76.80 -13.07
C ASP A 304 -25.54 76.57 -13.12
N SER A 305 -24.97 75.92 -12.10
CA SER A 305 -23.55 75.58 -11.98
C SER A 305 -23.37 74.25 -11.23
N PRO A 306 -22.32 73.43 -11.53
CA PRO A 306 -22.10 72.15 -10.87
C PRO A 306 -22.13 72.21 -9.34
N VAL A 307 -22.72 71.19 -8.72
CA VAL A 307 -22.85 71.05 -7.26
C VAL A 307 -22.02 69.88 -6.74
N GLN A 308 -21.74 69.88 -5.44
CA GLN A 308 -21.16 68.74 -4.74
C GLN A 308 -22.25 68.12 -3.88
N PHE A 309 -22.68 66.89 -4.20
CA PHE A 309 -23.56 66.11 -3.34
C PHE A 309 -22.76 65.56 -2.15
N GLY A 310 -23.36 65.64 -0.97
CA GLY A 310 -23.00 64.85 0.20
C GLY A 310 -24.20 64.62 1.12
N LEU A 311 -24.08 63.70 2.08
CA LEU A 311 -25.12 63.40 3.05
C LEU A 311 -24.98 64.25 4.33
N ILE A 312 -26.12 64.67 4.88
CA ILE A 312 -26.23 65.36 6.17
C ILE A 312 -26.32 64.29 7.26
N ILE A 313 -25.15 63.78 7.64
CA ILE A 313 -24.96 62.88 8.78
C ILE A 313 -25.11 63.70 10.07
N ILE A 314 -25.85 63.20 11.06
CA ILE A 314 -26.15 63.93 12.30
C ILE A 314 -25.46 63.22 13.48
N PRO A 315 -24.36 63.77 14.03
CA PRO A 315 -23.64 63.16 15.16
C PRO A 315 -24.57 62.97 16.36
N GLY A 316 -24.72 61.71 16.80
CA GLY A 316 -25.61 61.30 17.89
C GLY A 316 -26.93 60.67 17.46
N ILE A 317 -27.28 60.70 16.16
CA ILE A 317 -28.27 59.78 15.57
C ILE A 317 -27.51 58.62 14.91
N ASP A 318 -26.55 58.96 14.05
CA ASP A 318 -25.66 57.99 13.40
C ASP A 318 -24.55 57.56 14.36
N GLN A 319 -24.59 56.33 14.90
CA GLN A 319 -23.65 55.84 15.93
C GLN A 319 -22.35 55.24 15.37
N GLY A 320 -21.92 55.67 14.17
CA GLY A 320 -20.68 55.18 13.53
C GLY A 320 -20.76 53.76 12.94
N THR A 321 -21.83 53.00 13.21
CA THR A 321 -22.15 51.72 12.57
C THR A 321 -23.13 51.85 11.39
N THR A 322 -23.62 53.06 11.10
CA THR A 322 -24.52 53.35 9.97
C THR A 322 -23.75 53.40 8.65
N ARG A 323 -24.16 52.56 7.69
CA ARG A 323 -23.67 52.52 6.30
C ARG A 323 -24.69 53.18 5.36
N TYR A 324 -24.25 53.78 4.26
CA TYR A 324 -25.11 54.50 3.32
C TYR A 324 -24.86 54.05 1.89
N PHE A 325 -25.89 53.60 1.17
CA PHE A 325 -25.75 53.06 -0.19
C PHE A 325 -26.52 53.91 -1.21
N TYR A 326 -25.93 54.18 -2.38
CA TYR A 326 -26.48 55.10 -3.37
C TYR A 326 -26.28 54.71 -4.86
N THR A 327 -27.13 55.28 -5.70
CA THR A 327 -27.08 55.26 -7.17
C THR A 327 -27.16 56.68 -7.74
N LEU A 328 -26.72 56.90 -8.98
CA LEU A 328 -26.75 58.23 -9.66
C LEU A 328 -27.61 58.26 -10.94
N ASP A 329 -28.07 57.09 -11.40
CA ASP A 329 -28.86 56.87 -12.61
C ASP A 329 -30.37 56.72 -12.31
N GLY A 330 -30.77 56.81 -11.04
CA GLY A 330 -32.13 56.60 -10.57
C GLY A 330 -32.55 55.13 -10.41
N SER A 331 -31.65 54.15 -10.57
CA SER A 331 -31.89 52.76 -10.20
C SER A 331 -32.08 52.60 -8.68
N GLU A 332 -32.80 51.57 -8.22
CA GLU A 332 -33.01 51.35 -6.78
C GLU A 332 -31.70 50.87 -6.12
N PRO A 333 -31.22 51.54 -5.04
CA PRO A 333 -30.03 51.14 -4.33
C PRO A 333 -30.26 49.84 -3.53
N THR A 334 -29.19 49.04 -3.42
CA THR A 334 -29.08 47.84 -2.58
C THR A 334 -27.79 47.90 -1.77
N THR A 335 -27.56 46.94 -0.88
CA THR A 335 -26.27 46.78 -0.17
C THR A 335 -25.08 46.43 -1.09
N GLN A 336 -25.32 46.22 -2.39
CA GLN A 336 -24.30 46.06 -3.44
C GLN A 336 -24.12 47.32 -4.31
N SER A 337 -24.87 48.39 -4.03
CA SER A 337 -24.69 49.70 -4.67
C SER A 337 -23.50 50.45 -4.07
N ASN A 338 -23.09 51.57 -4.66
CA ASN A 338 -21.94 52.33 -4.17
C ASN A 338 -22.19 52.79 -2.73
N GLU A 339 -21.22 52.59 -1.84
CA GLU A 339 -21.28 53.11 -0.47
C GLU A 339 -20.81 54.57 -0.43
N TYR A 340 -21.48 55.43 0.34
CA TYR A 340 -21.12 56.83 0.55
C TYR A 340 -20.43 56.98 1.90
N PHE A 341 -19.16 57.39 1.89
CA PHE A 341 -18.37 57.62 3.09
C PHE A 341 -18.40 59.09 3.52
N SER A 342 -18.27 59.33 4.83
CA SER A 342 -18.27 60.68 5.40
C SER A 342 -17.03 61.46 4.95
N GLY A 343 -17.20 62.29 3.92
CA GLY A 343 -16.12 63.01 3.25
C GLY A 343 -16.13 62.91 1.72
N ASP A 344 -16.96 62.01 1.15
CA ASP A 344 -17.06 61.86 -0.30
C ASP A 344 -17.68 63.09 -0.98
N VAL A 345 -17.02 63.55 -2.04
CA VAL A 345 -17.33 64.77 -2.80
C VAL A 345 -17.85 64.38 -4.19
N LEU A 346 -19.16 64.19 -4.31
CA LEU A 346 -19.79 63.74 -5.56
C LEU A 346 -20.19 64.94 -6.43
N SER A 347 -19.33 65.27 -7.40
CA SER A 347 -19.55 66.37 -8.35
C SER A 347 -20.65 66.07 -9.35
N ILE A 348 -21.79 66.75 -9.22
CA ILE A 348 -22.94 66.65 -10.14
C ILE A 348 -22.97 67.88 -11.05
N ASN A 349 -22.93 67.67 -12.36
CA ASN A 349 -22.80 68.75 -13.37
C ASN A 349 -23.78 68.61 -14.56
N SER A 350 -24.69 67.64 -14.51
CA SER A 350 -25.66 67.29 -15.54
C SER A 350 -26.91 66.69 -14.88
N ASN A 351 -27.99 66.49 -15.66
CA ASN A 351 -29.25 65.99 -15.11
C ASN A 351 -29.06 64.60 -14.49
N THR A 352 -29.27 64.48 -13.18
CA THR A 352 -28.89 63.31 -12.38
C THR A 352 -29.97 63.00 -11.34
N THR A 353 -30.33 61.72 -11.19
CA THR A 353 -31.26 61.26 -10.15
C THR A 353 -30.49 60.39 -9.16
N VAL A 354 -30.20 60.94 -7.99
CA VAL A 354 -29.55 60.21 -6.91
C VAL A 354 -30.61 59.50 -6.08
N LYS A 355 -30.43 58.20 -5.82
CA LYS A 355 -31.20 57.47 -4.79
C LYS A 355 -30.27 56.94 -3.72
N TYR A 356 -30.70 56.93 -2.47
CA TYR A 356 -29.91 56.35 -1.38
C TYR A 356 -30.77 55.84 -0.21
N PHE A 357 -30.19 54.93 0.59
CA PHE A 357 -30.74 54.51 1.89
C PHE A 357 -29.61 54.33 2.92
N ALA A 358 -29.97 54.25 4.19
CA ALA A 358 -29.08 54.02 5.32
C ALA A 358 -29.38 52.65 5.96
N LEU A 359 -28.35 52.00 6.51
CA LEU A 359 -28.46 50.75 7.26
C LEU A 359 -27.57 50.78 8.50
N GLN A 360 -28.16 50.68 9.67
CA GLN A 360 -27.49 50.58 10.97
C GLN A 360 -27.59 49.14 11.50
N GLN A 361 -26.61 48.72 12.30
CA GLN A 361 -26.61 47.42 12.97
C GLN A 361 -27.82 47.27 13.91
N GLN A 362 -28.40 46.08 14.04
CA GLN A 362 -29.68 45.79 14.75
C GLN A 362 -30.91 46.58 14.23
N HIS A 363 -30.83 47.24 13.08
CA HIS A 363 -31.92 48.02 12.49
C HIS A 363 -32.30 47.52 11.08
N SER A 364 -33.57 47.71 10.71
CA SER A 364 -34.00 47.55 9.32
C SER A 364 -33.42 48.67 8.43
N PRO A 365 -33.26 48.46 7.11
CA PRO A 365 -32.93 49.53 6.16
C PRO A 365 -33.85 50.75 6.28
N SER A 366 -33.32 51.95 6.04
CA SER A 366 -34.15 53.15 5.93
C SER A 366 -35.03 53.11 4.68
N VAL A 367 -36.03 53.99 4.62
CA VAL A 367 -36.70 54.29 3.34
C VAL A 367 -35.68 54.83 2.32
N THR A 368 -35.85 54.47 1.05
CA THR A 368 -35.06 55.04 -0.05
C THR A 368 -35.42 56.51 -0.28
N VAL A 369 -34.46 57.40 -0.14
CA VAL A 369 -34.58 58.82 -0.50
C VAL A 369 -34.25 58.98 -1.98
N THR A 370 -35.02 59.81 -2.70
CA THR A 370 -34.76 60.15 -4.11
C THR A 370 -34.54 61.66 -4.25
N ILE A 371 -33.44 62.06 -4.88
CA ILE A 371 -33.00 63.45 -5.08
C ILE A 371 -32.76 63.65 -6.58
N ASN A 372 -33.35 64.69 -7.16
CA ASN A 372 -33.16 65.06 -8.56
C ASN A 372 -32.37 66.37 -8.68
N TYR A 373 -31.39 66.38 -9.59
CA TYR A 373 -30.61 67.54 -10.00
C TYR A 373 -30.85 67.84 -11.47
N THR A 374 -31.14 69.09 -11.81
CA THR A 374 -31.45 69.52 -13.18
C THR A 374 -30.71 70.79 -13.59
N PHE A 375 -30.14 70.78 -14.79
CA PHE A 375 -29.24 71.81 -15.34
C PHE A 375 -29.71 72.24 -16.74
N THR A 376 -29.66 73.53 -17.02
CA THR A 376 -30.16 74.13 -18.28
C THR A 376 -29.16 74.09 -19.44
N ASN A 377 -27.85 73.91 -19.17
CA ASN A 377 -26.78 73.85 -20.16
C ASN A 377 -25.82 72.66 -19.88
N ALA A 378 -26.35 71.45 -19.76
CA ALA A 378 -25.55 70.26 -19.49
C ALA A 378 -24.64 69.89 -20.68
N THR A 379 -23.34 69.70 -20.44
CA THR A 379 -22.47 68.96 -21.37
C THR A 379 -22.92 67.49 -21.44
N PRO A 380 -22.89 66.83 -22.60
CA PRO A 380 -23.18 65.41 -22.69
C PRO A 380 -22.19 64.61 -21.82
N MET A 381 -22.70 63.61 -21.12
CA MET A 381 -21.94 62.71 -20.26
C MET A 381 -21.60 61.43 -21.02
N VAL A 382 -20.43 60.87 -20.78
CA VAL A 382 -20.04 59.54 -21.29
C VAL A 382 -20.80 58.46 -20.51
N GLU A 383 -21.36 57.46 -21.18
CA GLU A 383 -22.01 56.33 -20.51
C GLU A 383 -21.02 55.54 -19.66
N THR A 384 -21.47 55.07 -18.49
CA THR A 384 -20.69 54.21 -17.60
C THR A 384 -20.24 52.95 -18.34
N PRO A 385 -18.95 52.59 -18.30
CA PRO A 385 -18.48 51.36 -18.93
C PRO A 385 -19.07 50.13 -18.23
N VAL A 386 -19.19 49.01 -18.94
CA VAL A 386 -19.58 47.72 -18.36
C VAL A 386 -18.32 46.87 -18.22
N ILE A 387 -18.13 46.26 -17.04
CA ILE A 387 -17.08 45.25 -16.80
C ILE A 387 -17.75 43.87 -16.86
N SER A 388 -17.13 42.92 -17.55
CA SER A 388 -17.65 41.57 -17.77
C SER A 388 -16.54 40.51 -17.60
N PRO A 389 -16.66 39.56 -16.65
CA PRO A 389 -17.73 39.48 -15.63
C PRO A 389 -17.73 40.70 -14.70
N ASN A 390 -18.87 40.94 -14.03
CA ASN A 390 -19.03 42.05 -13.09
C ASN A 390 -18.29 41.74 -11.77
N SER A 391 -18.95 41.05 -10.85
CA SER A 391 -18.42 40.74 -9.51
C SER A 391 -18.82 39.32 -9.14
N GLY A 392 -18.00 38.64 -8.34
CA GLY A 392 -18.25 37.27 -7.91
C GLY A 392 -16.98 36.45 -7.68
N SER A 393 -17.17 35.24 -7.15
CA SER A 393 -16.09 34.29 -6.85
C SER A 393 -15.82 33.33 -8.00
N HIS A 394 -14.54 33.09 -8.28
CA HIS A 394 -14.06 32.26 -9.38
C HIS A 394 -12.92 31.35 -8.91
N THR A 395 -13.02 30.06 -9.18
CA THR A 395 -12.01 29.04 -8.80
C THR A 395 -10.88 28.85 -9.83
N ALA A 396 -10.80 29.74 -10.82
CA ALA A 396 -9.84 29.73 -11.91
C ALA A 396 -9.62 31.16 -12.46
N PRO A 397 -8.51 31.43 -13.17
CA PRO A 397 -8.20 32.77 -13.69
C PRO A 397 -9.31 33.33 -14.60
N VAL A 398 -9.74 34.55 -14.29
CA VAL A 398 -10.91 35.20 -14.88
C VAL A 398 -10.51 36.06 -16.07
N GLN A 399 -11.12 35.85 -17.24
CA GLN A 399 -10.95 36.79 -18.35
C GLN A 399 -11.88 37.99 -18.15
N VAL A 400 -11.28 39.15 -17.85
CA VAL A 400 -11.96 40.43 -17.66
C VAL A 400 -11.98 41.20 -18.98
N SER A 401 -13.15 41.69 -19.34
CA SER A 401 -13.40 42.53 -20.51
C SER A 401 -14.21 43.77 -20.13
N MET A 402 -14.06 44.84 -20.91
CA MET A 402 -14.75 46.12 -20.68
C MET A 402 -15.32 46.67 -21.99
N THR A 403 -16.50 47.30 -21.91
CA THR A 403 -17.17 47.98 -23.04
C THR A 403 -17.78 49.31 -22.61
N CYS A 404 -18.05 50.21 -23.56
CA CYS A 404 -18.78 51.46 -23.34
C CYS A 404 -19.61 51.76 -24.59
N ASN A 405 -20.86 52.17 -24.41
CA ASN A 405 -21.79 52.44 -25.52
C ASN A 405 -21.50 53.77 -26.22
N THR A 406 -20.91 54.74 -25.51
CA THR A 406 -20.50 56.02 -26.10
C THR A 406 -19.37 55.79 -27.09
N PRO A 407 -19.56 56.06 -28.40
CA PRO A 407 -18.51 55.84 -29.40
C PRO A 407 -17.26 56.67 -29.07
N ASP A 408 -16.09 56.19 -29.47
CA ASP A 408 -14.79 56.87 -29.29
C ASP A 408 -14.44 57.27 -27.83
N ALA A 409 -15.04 56.63 -26.83
CA ALA A 409 -14.70 56.84 -25.42
C ALA A 409 -13.54 55.93 -24.98
N GLU A 410 -12.53 56.51 -24.35
CA GLU A 410 -11.42 55.77 -23.73
C GLU A 410 -11.84 55.22 -22.36
N ILE A 411 -11.83 53.90 -22.19
CA ILE A 411 -12.04 53.26 -20.88
C ILE A 411 -10.70 53.25 -20.13
N ARG A 412 -10.67 53.91 -18.97
CA ARG A 412 -9.54 53.93 -18.04
C ARG A 412 -9.90 53.11 -16.80
N PHE A 413 -8.96 52.35 -16.27
CA PHE A 413 -9.20 51.51 -15.09
C PHE A 413 -8.04 51.55 -14.09
N ALA A 414 -8.33 51.08 -12.88
CA ALA A 414 -7.38 50.89 -11.79
C ALA A 414 -7.86 49.76 -10.86
N PHE A 415 -6.99 49.35 -9.94
CA PHE A 415 -7.24 48.29 -8.97
C PHE A 415 -7.37 48.85 -7.55
N GLY A 416 -7.93 48.06 -6.62
CA GLY A 416 -8.02 48.40 -5.20
C GLY A 416 -8.95 49.58 -4.88
N GLY A 417 -10.05 49.73 -5.65
CA GLY A 417 -11.05 50.78 -5.45
C GLY A 417 -10.60 52.20 -5.81
N THR A 418 -9.41 52.36 -6.40
CA THR A 418 -8.88 53.69 -6.74
C THR A 418 -9.59 54.29 -7.96
N VAL A 419 -10.05 55.54 -7.85
CA VAL A 419 -10.84 56.22 -8.90
C VAL A 419 -10.00 56.51 -10.14
N PRO A 420 -10.33 55.98 -11.33
CA PRO A 420 -9.53 56.19 -12.54
C PRO A 420 -9.59 57.63 -13.06
N THR A 421 -8.44 58.09 -13.53
CA THR A 421 -8.21 59.39 -14.19
C THR A 421 -7.84 59.18 -15.67
N GLN A 422 -7.70 60.28 -16.42
CA GLN A 422 -7.18 60.25 -17.80
C GLN A 422 -5.73 59.71 -17.90
N THR A 423 -4.99 59.62 -16.79
CA THR A 423 -3.63 59.06 -16.74
C THR A 423 -3.58 57.65 -16.14
N SER A 424 -4.71 57.06 -15.73
CA SER A 424 -4.80 55.67 -15.30
C SER A 424 -4.67 54.68 -16.47
N LEU A 425 -4.62 53.38 -16.17
CA LEU A 425 -4.41 52.32 -17.16
C LEU A 425 -5.47 52.39 -18.26
N LEU A 426 -5.05 52.40 -19.52
CA LEU A 426 -5.96 52.35 -20.67
C LEU A 426 -6.37 50.90 -20.92
N TYR A 427 -7.67 50.62 -20.99
CA TYR A 427 -8.16 49.32 -21.43
C TYR A 427 -7.99 49.21 -22.96
N THR A 428 -7.13 48.28 -23.39
CA THR A 428 -6.80 48.04 -24.80
C THR A 428 -7.29 46.68 -25.32
N GLY A 429 -7.86 45.84 -24.45
CA GLY A 429 -8.32 44.50 -24.75
C GLY A 429 -8.56 43.70 -23.47
N ALA A 430 -9.20 42.54 -23.59
CA ALA A 430 -9.47 41.67 -22.45
C ALA A 430 -8.17 41.11 -21.84
N PHE A 431 -8.15 40.94 -20.52
CA PHE A 431 -6.99 40.46 -19.76
C PHE A 431 -7.39 39.40 -18.74
N ASN A 432 -6.45 38.53 -18.35
CA ASN A 432 -6.72 37.48 -17.36
C ASN A 432 -6.31 37.96 -15.95
N LEU A 433 -7.17 37.72 -14.97
CA LEU A 433 -6.99 38.00 -13.55
C LEU A 433 -6.84 36.67 -12.79
N SER A 434 -5.68 36.41 -12.18
CA SER A 434 -5.34 35.14 -11.51
C SER A 434 -5.40 35.19 -9.98
N THR A 435 -5.71 36.34 -9.40
CA THR A 435 -5.78 36.61 -7.96
C THR A 435 -6.91 37.60 -7.69
N SER A 436 -7.55 37.55 -6.52
CA SER A 436 -8.63 38.48 -6.18
C SER A 436 -8.25 39.95 -6.43
N SER A 437 -9.16 40.73 -7.01
CA SER A 437 -8.99 42.17 -7.16
C SER A 437 -10.30 42.91 -7.39
N PHE A 438 -10.47 44.00 -6.63
CA PHE A 438 -11.46 45.02 -6.90
C PHE A 438 -10.97 45.91 -8.05
N ILE A 439 -11.73 45.95 -9.15
CA ILE A 439 -11.44 46.75 -10.35
C ILE A 439 -12.43 47.91 -10.43
N THR A 440 -11.92 49.13 -10.61
CA THR A 440 -12.74 50.31 -10.92
C THR A 440 -12.40 50.80 -12.33
N ALA A 441 -13.44 51.04 -13.15
CA ALA A 441 -13.31 51.56 -14.52
C ALA A 441 -14.14 52.83 -14.73
N ARG A 442 -13.67 53.72 -15.60
CA ARG A 442 -14.31 54.99 -15.96
C ARG A 442 -13.99 55.37 -17.41
N ALA A 443 -15.00 55.80 -18.16
CA ALA A 443 -14.86 56.18 -19.56
C ALA A 443 -14.72 57.70 -19.74
N PHE A 444 -13.86 58.11 -20.68
CA PHE A 444 -13.50 59.51 -20.96
C PHE A 444 -13.65 59.82 -22.45
N LYS A 445 -14.22 60.98 -22.79
CA LYS A 445 -14.27 61.51 -24.16
C LYS A 445 -14.05 63.02 -24.16
N ALA A 446 -13.34 63.54 -25.16
CA ALA A 446 -13.13 64.98 -25.28
C ALA A 446 -14.46 65.76 -25.40
N GLY A 447 -14.56 66.90 -24.71
CA GLY A 447 -15.77 67.73 -24.69
C GLY A 447 -16.98 67.14 -23.96
N HIS A 448 -16.84 65.98 -23.31
CA HIS A 448 -17.89 65.32 -22.53
C HIS A 448 -17.54 65.32 -21.04
N THR A 449 -18.55 65.19 -20.18
CA THR A 449 -18.32 64.85 -18.77
C THR A 449 -17.89 63.37 -18.68
N PRO A 450 -16.80 63.02 -17.97
CA PRO A 450 -16.41 61.63 -17.75
C PRO A 450 -17.50 60.81 -17.08
N SER A 451 -17.55 59.51 -17.37
CA SER A 451 -18.66 58.64 -16.95
C SER A 451 -18.80 58.48 -15.43
N GLY A 452 -19.87 57.80 -15.02
CA GLY A 452 -19.92 57.16 -13.70
C GLY A 452 -18.84 56.09 -13.56
N LEU A 453 -18.62 55.61 -12.35
CA LEU A 453 -17.71 54.50 -12.07
C LEU A 453 -18.41 53.17 -12.29
N ALA A 454 -17.71 52.24 -12.91
CA ALA A 454 -18.05 50.83 -12.91
C ALA A 454 -17.12 50.12 -11.93
N ASN A 455 -17.67 49.31 -11.03
CA ASN A 455 -16.91 48.54 -10.06
C ASN A 455 -17.14 47.05 -10.32
N ALA A 456 -16.10 46.25 -10.05
CA ALA A 456 -16.07 44.81 -10.27
C ALA A 456 -15.20 44.17 -9.19
N ASP A 457 -15.81 43.54 -8.18
CA ASP A 457 -15.07 42.75 -7.20
C ASP A 457 -14.98 41.30 -7.65
N LEU A 458 -13.82 40.93 -8.20
CA LEU A 458 -13.57 39.60 -8.72
C LEU A 458 -12.69 38.85 -7.74
N GLN A 459 -13.30 37.95 -6.97
CA GLN A 459 -12.59 37.08 -6.04
C GLN A 459 -12.07 35.86 -6.80
N VAL A 460 -10.76 35.58 -6.71
CA VAL A 460 -10.12 34.45 -7.42
C VAL A 460 -9.48 33.52 -6.41
N GLU A 461 -10.28 32.58 -5.92
CA GLU A 461 -9.89 31.60 -4.91
C GLU A 461 -9.20 30.41 -5.59
N GLN A 462 -7.86 30.39 -5.56
CA GLN A 462 -7.09 29.23 -6.02
C GLN A 462 -7.20 28.10 -5.00
N LEU A 463 -7.78 26.96 -5.43
CA LEU A 463 -7.94 25.77 -4.60
C LEU A 463 -6.59 25.31 -4.05
N THR A 464 -6.51 25.12 -2.73
CA THR A 464 -5.32 24.61 -2.06
C THR A 464 -5.33 23.08 -2.10
N LEU A 465 -4.24 22.49 -2.57
CA LEU A 465 -4.10 21.03 -2.67
C LEU A 465 -4.04 20.39 -1.28
N THR A 466 -4.43 19.11 -1.16
CA THR A 466 -4.30 18.37 0.10
C THR A 466 -2.84 18.04 0.41
N ALA A 467 -2.46 18.05 1.69
CA ALA A 467 -1.13 17.63 2.13
C ALA A 467 -0.87 16.15 1.76
N PRO A 468 0.39 15.76 1.46
CA PRO A 468 0.70 14.36 1.24
C PRO A 468 0.72 13.61 2.58
N SER A 469 0.40 12.32 2.56
CA SER A 469 0.52 11.44 3.74
C SER A 469 1.89 10.78 3.76
N LEU A 470 2.58 10.82 4.90
CA LEU A 470 3.88 10.16 5.09
C LEU A 470 3.69 8.89 5.92
N TYR A 471 4.25 7.77 5.45
CA TYR A 471 4.22 6.49 6.16
C TYR A 471 5.61 5.86 6.28
N PRO A 472 5.98 5.30 7.44
CA PRO A 472 5.26 5.37 8.71
C PRO A 472 5.31 6.78 9.32
N ASN A 473 4.58 7.00 10.41
CA ASN A 473 4.51 8.30 11.10
C ASN A 473 5.86 8.69 11.74
N SER A 474 5.99 9.96 12.11
CA SER A 474 7.10 10.47 12.94
C SER A 474 7.27 9.66 14.23
N GLY A 475 8.52 9.48 14.67
CA GLY A 475 8.86 8.67 15.84
C GLY A 475 10.32 8.21 15.89
N GLU A 476 10.62 7.35 16.87
CA GLU A 476 11.92 6.70 17.07
C GLU A 476 11.96 5.33 16.36
N TYR A 477 13.01 5.08 15.58
CA TYR A 477 13.19 3.85 14.81
C TYR A 477 14.58 3.25 15.07
N PRO A 478 14.69 1.94 15.38
CA PRO A 478 15.95 1.30 15.79
C PRO A 478 16.84 0.86 14.61
N SER A 479 16.38 1.07 13.37
CA SER A 479 17.03 0.66 12.13
C SER A 479 16.76 1.70 11.04
N PRO A 480 17.56 1.74 9.94
CA PRO A 480 17.24 2.56 8.78
C PRO A 480 15.79 2.36 8.31
N LEU A 481 15.14 3.46 7.95
CA LEU A 481 13.70 3.53 7.69
C LEU A 481 13.43 4.02 6.27
N SER A 482 12.64 3.27 5.50
CA SER A 482 12.09 3.76 4.22
C SER A 482 10.77 4.50 4.46
N VAL A 483 10.75 5.79 4.12
CA VAL A 483 9.57 6.66 4.20
C VAL A 483 8.89 6.75 2.84
N TYR A 484 7.60 6.45 2.84
CA TYR A 484 6.69 6.54 1.70
C TYR A 484 5.92 7.86 1.77
N MET A 485 5.61 8.44 0.61
CA MET A 485 4.80 9.66 0.50
C MET A 485 3.67 9.44 -0.50
N GLU A 486 2.43 9.60 -0.07
CA GLU A 486 1.24 9.37 -0.90
C GLU A 486 0.41 10.64 -1.03
N THR A 487 -0.23 10.83 -2.20
CA THR A 487 -1.21 11.90 -2.42
C THR A 487 -2.43 11.36 -3.16
N THR A 488 -3.61 11.79 -2.73
CA THR A 488 -4.88 11.49 -3.39
C THR A 488 -5.16 12.41 -4.59
N ILE A 489 -4.32 13.43 -4.82
CA ILE A 489 -4.45 14.35 -5.95
C ILE A 489 -3.98 13.64 -7.23
N ILE A 490 -4.93 13.34 -8.12
CA ILE A 490 -4.64 12.76 -9.44
C ILE A 490 -3.72 13.73 -10.22
N ASN A 491 -2.60 13.22 -10.75
CA ASN A 491 -1.51 13.97 -11.38
C ASN A 491 -0.74 14.94 -10.46
N GLY A 492 -1.00 14.91 -9.15
CA GLY A 492 -0.23 15.68 -8.16
C GLY A 492 1.20 15.15 -7.99
N LYS A 493 2.16 16.05 -7.89
CA LYS A 493 3.59 15.78 -7.71
C LYS A 493 3.98 16.10 -6.27
N VAL A 494 4.58 15.16 -5.55
CA VAL A 494 5.07 15.38 -4.19
C VAL A 494 6.54 15.79 -4.23
N TYR A 495 6.88 16.94 -3.68
CA TYR A 495 8.25 17.44 -3.51
C TYR A 495 8.64 17.41 -2.03
N TYR A 496 9.90 17.12 -1.72
CA TYR A 496 10.36 16.95 -0.32
C TYR A 496 11.81 17.39 -0.06
N THR A 497 12.05 17.73 1.21
CA THR A 497 13.38 18.01 1.78
C THR A 497 13.66 17.11 2.98
N LEU A 498 14.94 16.99 3.36
CA LEU A 498 15.42 16.16 4.47
C LEU A 498 16.21 16.96 5.53
N ASP A 499 16.50 18.22 5.26
CA ASP A 499 17.26 19.13 6.13
C ASP A 499 16.34 20.05 6.97
N GLY A 500 15.02 19.91 6.82
CA GLY A 500 14.02 20.73 7.50
C GLY A 500 13.70 22.07 6.82
N THR A 501 14.21 22.35 5.62
CA THR A 501 13.78 23.49 4.78
C THR A 501 12.38 23.25 4.18
N ASP A 502 11.67 24.31 3.78
CA ASP A 502 10.31 24.19 3.24
C ASP A 502 10.33 23.86 1.73
N PRO A 503 9.80 22.70 1.27
CA PRO A 503 9.95 22.25 -0.11
C PRO A 503 9.23 23.09 -1.16
N ASP A 504 9.92 23.35 -2.27
CA ASP A 504 9.37 23.89 -3.52
C ASP A 504 9.56 22.96 -4.75
N GLN A 505 9.28 23.46 -5.95
CA GLN A 505 9.32 22.67 -7.21
C GLN A 505 10.74 22.42 -7.75
N SER A 506 11.77 22.94 -7.11
CA SER A 506 13.18 22.69 -7.42
C SER A 506 13.82 21.62 -6.52
N ASP A 507 13.14 21.23 -5.45
CA ASP A 507 13.55 20.17 -4.52
C ASP A 507 13.32 18.74 -5.09
N ASN A 508 13.56 17.73 -4.25
CA ASN A 508 13.46 16.33 -4.62
C ASN A 508 12.01 15.95 -4.94
N LEU A 509 11.74 15.57 -6.18
CA LEU A 509 10.48 14.93 -6.57
C LEU A 509 10.44 13.49 -6.01
N PHE A 510 9.40 13.15 -5.26
CA PHE A 510 9.17 11.80 -4.77
C PHE A 510 8.76 10.88 -5.93
N VAL A 511 9.65 9.93 -6.25
CA VAL A 511 9.42 8.86 -7.25
C VAL A 511 9.63 7.46 -6.69
N GLU A 512 10.33 7.34 -5.55
CA GLU A 512 10.61 6.08 -4.84
C GLU A 512 10.78 6.34 -3.32
N PRO A 513 10.61 5.32 -2.45
CA PRO A 513 10.66 5.49 -0.99
C PRO A 513 12.02 5.95 -0.47
N VAL A 514 12.03 6.97 0.40
CA VAL A 514 13.25 7.65 0.86
C VAL A 514 13.82 6.92 2.07
N THR A 515 15.07 6.44 2.00
CA THR A 515 15.68 5.68 3.10
C THR A 515 16.51 6.58 4.03
N LEU A 516 16.06 6.69 5.28
CA LEU A 516 16.67 7.46 6.36
C LEU A 516 17.61 6.56 7.19
N THR A 517 18.82 7.04 7.48
CA THR A 517 19.86 6.29 8.22
C THR A 517 20.31 6.98 9.52
N GLN A 518 19.78 8.17 9.78
CA GLN A 518 20.09 9.05 10.90
C GLN A 518 18.88 9.96 11.18
N ASP A 519 18.92 10.71 12.28
CA ASP A 519 17.92 11.71 12.60
C ASP A 519 17.71 12.69 11.44
N THR A 520 16.45 12.81 11.01
CA THR A 520 16.05 13.54 9.79
C THR A 520 14.69 14.20 9.98
N THR A 521 14.56 15.47 9.58
CA THR A 521 13.26 16.16 9.46
C THR A 521 12.82 16.10 8.01
N VAL A 522 11.83 15.26 7.72
CA VAL A 522 11.24 15.18 6.39
C VAL A 522 10.11 16.19 6.29
N LYS A 523 10.21 17.11 5.32
CA LYS A 523 9.10 17.97 4.92
C LYS A 523 8.67 17.63 3.51
N ALA A 524 7.37 17.58 3.26
CA ALA A 524 6.81 17.26 1.94
C ALA A 524 5.61 18.14 1.59
N ARG A 525 5.41 18.36 0.28
CA ARG A 525 4.37 19.24 -0.28
C ARG A 525 3.89 18.76 -1.64
N VAL A 526 2.60 18.94 -1.95
CA VAL A 526 2.00 18.59 -3.24
C VAL A 526 1.92 19.83 -4.12
N TYR A 527 2.35 19.69 -5.37
CA TYR A 527 2.18 20.63 -6.46
C TYR A 527 1.37 19.99 -7.60
N LEU A 528 0.57 20.78 -8.31
CA LEU A 528 -0.19 20.36 -9.50
C LEU A 528 -0.11 21.46 -10.54
N ASP A 529 0.09 21.09 -11.81
CA ASP A 529 0.24 22.06 -12.90
C ASP A 529 -1.12 22.74 -13.19
N GLY A 530 -1.29 23.99 -12.74
CA GLY A 530 -2.53 24.75 -12.89
C GLY A 530 -2.65 25.93 -11.90
N PRO A 531 -3.83 26.55 -11.76
CA PRO A 531 -4.08 27.66 -10.85
C PRO A 531 -4.39 27.15 -9.42
N TYR A 532 -3.50 26.33 -8.88
CA TYR A 532 -3.65 25.66 -7.59
C TYR A 532 -2.64 26.18 -6.58
N ASN A 533 -3.10 26.46 -5.36
CA ASN A 533 -2.20 26.73 -4.25
C ASN A 533 -1.53 25.40 -3.82
N PRO A 534 -0.19 25.31 -3.79
CA PRO A 534 0.50 24.09 -3.39
C PRO A 534 0.27 23.81 -1.91
N SER A 535 0.14 22.53 -1.56
CA SER A 535 -0.52 22.10 -0.32
C SER A 535 0.18 22.56 0.97
N ASN A 536 -0.50 22.37 2.11
CA ASN A 536 0.15 22.54 3.41
C ASN A 536 1.34 21.57 3.55
N ILE A 537 2.47 22.07 4.06
CA ILE A 537 3.68 21.29 4.26
C ILE A 537 3.45 20.32 5.43
N VAL A 538 3.51 19.02 5.16
CA VAL A 538 3.59 18.01 6.22
C VAL A 538 5.04 17.93 6.71
N THR A 539 5.22 17.88 8.03
CA THR A 539 6.54 17.80 8.68
C THR A 539 6.58 16.61 9.62
N ASN A 540 7.35 15.58 9.28
CA ASN A 540 7.60 14.42 10.16
C ASN A 540 9.07 14.41 10.60
N ASN A 541 9.28 14.41 11.91
CA ASN A 541 10.59 14.17 12.50
C ASN A 541 10.79 12.66 12.72
N TYR A 542 11.90 12.12 12.24
CA TYR A 542 12.30 10.73 12.44
C TYR A 542 13.62 10.71 13.19
N THR A 543 13.64 10.05 14.35
CA THR A 543 14.86 9.76 15.10
C THR A 543 15.28 8.34 14.75
N VAL A 544 16.42 8.17 14.09
CA VAL A 544 16.90 6.85 13.64
C VAL A 544 18.06 6.46 14.53
N ILE A 545 17.73 5.76 15.61
CA ILE A 545 18.67 5.31 16.64
C ILE A 545 19.63 4.31 15.98
N PRO A 546 20.95 4.61 15.87
CA PRO A 546 21.87 3.66 15.27
C PRO A 546 21.94 2.38 16.11
N THR A 547 21.91 1.22 15.45
CA THR A 547 22.14 -0.07 16.11
C THR A 547 23.64 -0.36 16.16
N VAL A 548 24.15 -0.77 17.32
CA VAL A 548 25.55 -1.18 17.47
C VAL A 548 25.81 -2.56 16.81
N GLY A 549 26.99 -2.75 16.24
CA GLY A 549 27.35 -3.97 15.50
C GLY A 549 27.27 -5.24 16.35
N ALA A 550 26.71 -6.32 15.77
CA ALA A 550 26.59 -7.62 16.43
C ALA A 550 27.96 -8.27 16.66
N PRO A 551 28.16 -8.97 17.79
CA PRO A 551 29.44 -9.57 18.12
C PRO A 551 29.66 -10.85 17.32
N ILE A 552 30.88 -11.05 16.82
CA ILE A 552 31.33 -12.27 16.17
C ILE A 552 31.68 -13.28 17.27
N ILE A 553 31.20 -14.52 17.13
CA ILE A 553 31.59 -15.65 17.98
C ILE A 553 32.67 -16.45 17.24
N ASN A 554 33.83 -16.67 17.88
CA ASN A 554 34.95 -17.40 17.29
C ASN A 554 35.54 -18.43 18.28
N PRO A 555 35.59 -19.74 17.93
CA PRO A 555 35.03 -20.33 16.70
C PRO A 555 33.50 -20.27 16.66
N ASN A 556 32.91 -20.24 15.47
CA ASN A 556 31.46 -20.07 15.28
C ASN A 556 30.68 -21.39 15.47
N GLY A 557 30.84 -22.02 16.64
CA GLY A 557 30.24 -23.31 16.98
C GLY A 557 31.06 -24.53 16.52
N GLY A 558 30.38 -25.66 16.34
CA GLY A 558 30.94 -26.92 15.84
C GLY A 558 31.13 -28.00 16.90
N ASN A 559 31.75 -29.11 16.51
CA ASN A 559 32.10 -30.22 17.41
C ASN A 559 33.57 -30.07 17.86
N HIS A 560 33.84 -30.17 19.16
CA HIS A 560 35.17 -29.94 19.75
C HIS A 560 35.49 -30.99 20.83
N SER A 561 36.73 -31.44 20.91
CA SER A 561 37.18 -32.40 21.93
C SER A 561 37.66 -31.70 23.21
N GLY A 562 37.24 -32.20 24.38
CA GLY A 562 37.73 -31.82 25.70
C GLY A 562 37.25 -30.46 26.19
N SER A 563 37.70 -29.39 25.55
CA SER A 563 37.29 -28.03 25.86
C SER A 563 37.56 -27.09 24.70
N VAL A 564 36.60 -26.20 24.41
CA VAL A 564 36.78 -25.13 23.41
C VAL A 564 36.86 -23.77 24.09
N GLU A 565 37.90 -23.00 23.76
CA GLU A 565 37.97 -21.59 24.11
C GLU A 565 37.14 -20.78 23.10
N VAL A 566 36.24 -19.95 23.61
CA VAL A 566 35.36 -19.09 22.82
C VAL A 566 35.75 -17.63 23.06
N SER A 567 36.03 -16.95 21.97
CA SER A 567 36.34 -15.53 21.90
C SER A 567 35.19 -14.77 21.24
N LEU A 568 34.92 -13.56 21.73
CA LEU A 568 33.93 -12.63 21.17
C LEU A 568 34.64 -11.35 20.71
N SER A 569 34.21 -10.78 19.58
CA SER A 569 34.78 -9.53 19.05
C SER A 569 33.76 -8.72 18.28
N LEU A 570 33.99 -7.41 18.14
CA LEU A 570 33.16 -6.55 17.27
C LEU A 570 33.72 -6.56 15.84
N PRO A 571 32.86 -6.47 14.81
CA PRO A 571 33.29 -6.39 13.42
C PRO A 571 34.16 -5.14 13.18
N ALA A 572 35.32 -5.34 12.55
CA ALA A 572 36.39 -4.34 12.53
C ALA A 572 36.18 -3.23 11.48
N LYS A 573 35.41 -2.18 11.82
CA LYS A 573 35.58 -0.77 11.37
C LYS A 573 34.48 0.17 11.90
N GLY A 574 34.80 1.46 12.04
CA GLY A 574 33.86 2.57 11.80
C GLY A 574 33.54 3.47 12.99
N LEU A 575 33.29 2.93 14.18
CA LEU A 575 32.84 3.69 15.35
C LEU A 575 33.88 3.62 16.50
N ASN A 576 33.97 4.68 17.31
CA ASN A 576 34.82 4.68 18.50
C ASN A 576 34.12 3.92 19.65
N LEU A 577 34.28 2.59 19.63
CA LEU A 577 33.51 1.64 20.43
C LEU A 577 34.07 1.41 21.85
N GLU A 578 34.78 2.37 22.42
CA GLU A 578 35.41 2.27 23.77
C GLU A 578 34.39 2.00 24.89
N ASN A 579 33.11 2.35 24.69
CA ASN A 579 32.00 2.08 25.62
C ASN A 579 31.08 0.92 25.17
N ALA A 580 31.50 0.09 24.22
CA ALA A 580 30.71 -1.04 23.74
C ALA A 580 30.89 -2.27 24.63
N ILE A 581 29.79 -2.76 25.21
CA ILE A 581 29.77 -3.88 26.15
C ILE A 581 29.15 -5.09 25.47
N ILE A 582 29.93 -6.14 25.24
CA ILE A 582 29.40 -7.43 24.78
C ILE A 582 28.87 -8.21 26.00
N ARG A 583 27.61 -8.61 25.94
CA ARG A 583 26.92 -9.47 26.92
C ARG A 583 26.67 -10.85 26.32
N TYR A 584 26.84 -11.91 27.09
CA TYR A 584 26.69 -13.27 26.57
C TYR A 584 26.06 -14.27 27.55
N THR A 585 25.64 -15.41 27.00
CA THR A 585 25.15 -16.61 27.68
C THR A 585 25.77 -17.85 27.02
N THR A 586 25.75 -19.01 27.69
CA THR A 586 26.27 -20.30 27.17
C THR A 586 25.21 -21.41 27.10
N ASN A 587 24.03 -21.17 27.68
CA ASN A 587 22.92 -22.11 27.82
C ASN A 587 21.75 -21.84 26.86
N GLY A 588 21.96 -21.02 25.82
CA GLY A 588 20.93 -20.65 24.84
C GLY A 588 19.91 -19.60 25.31
N ALA A 589 20.00 -19.07 26.53
CA ALA A 589 19.19 -17.93 26.94
C ALA A 589 19.51 -16.69 26.10
N TYR A 590 18.53 -15.82 25.85
CA TYR A 590 18.81 -14.53 25.20
C TYR A 590 19.63 -13.63 26.14
N PRO A 591 20.72 -13.00 25.67
CA PRO A 591 21.47 -12.04 26.46
C PRO A 591 20.63 -10.83 26.85
N THR A 592 21.01 -10.19 27.94
CA THR A 592 20.45 -8.93 28.42
C THR A 592 21.58 -8.04 28.96
N GLN A 593 21.28 -6.79 29.29
CA GLN A 593 22.22 -5.91 30.00
C GLN A 593 22.73 -6.47 31.35
N TYR A 594 22.04 -7.47 31.92
CA TYR A 594 22.40 -8.14 33.17
C TYR A 594 23.09 -9.51 32.97
N SER A 595 23.31 -9.94 31.73
CA SER A 595 24.04 -11.18 31.42
C SER A 595 25.55 -11.01 31.59
N ASN A 596 26.31 -12.10 31.50
CA ASN A 596 27.76 -12.11 31.70
C ASN A 596 28.43 -11.11 30.75
N GLU A 597 29.36 -10.32 31.28
CA GLU A 597 30.17 -9.39 30.51
C GLU A 597 31.33 -10.14 29.87
N TYR A 598 31.57 -9.90 28.58
CA TYR A 598 32.76 -10.42 27.92
C TYR A 598 33.95 -9.50 28.17
N THR A 599 34.83 -9.90 29.09
CA THR A 599 36.08 -9.19 29.42
C THR A 599 37.33 -9.93 28.94
N ALA A 600 37.20 -11.23 28.63
CA ALA A 600 38.25 -12.12 28.12
C ALA A 600 37.60 -13.36 27.47
N PRO A 601 38.33 -14.13 26.64
CA PRO A 601 37.89 -15.45 26.18
C PRO A 601 37.47 -16.38 27.34
N PHE A 602 36.54 -17.28 27.07
CA PHE A 602 36.01 -18.21 28.07
C PHE A 602 35.93 -19.64 27.54
N THR A 603 36.12 -20.62 28.41
CA THR A 603 36.17 -22.04 28.04
C THR A 603 34.81 -22.72 28.22
N LEU A 604 34.41 -23.54 27.25
CA LEU A 604 33.31 -24.50 27.38
C LEU A 604 33.89 -25.90 27.57
N GLY A 605 33.51 -26.58 28.65
CA GLY A 605 33.83 -28.00 28.90
C GLY A 605 32.78 -28.95 28.30
N ILE A 606 32.88 -30.25 28.63
CA ILE A 606 32.02 -31.32 28.09
C ILE A 606 30.52 -30.98 28.16
N GLY A 607 29.80 -31.25 27.07
CA GLY A 607 28.35 -31.06 26.93
C GLY A 607 27.95 -30.29 25.68
N ASN A 608 26.64 -30.11 25.51
CA ASN A 608 26.07 -29.27 24.46
C ASN A 608 25.85 -27.85 24.99
N HIS A 609 26.38 -26.85 24.30
CA HIS A 609 26.28 -25.44 24.67
C HIS A 609 25.72 -24.62 23.51
N THR A 610 24.96 -23.58 23.83
CA THR A 610 24.51 -22.58 22.85
C THR A 610 24.98 -21.22 23.35
N VAL A 611 26.08 -20.74 22.79
CA VAL A 611 26.56 -19.39 23.07
C VAL A 611 25.67 -18.40 22.34
N ARG A 612 25.11 -17.44 23.07
CA ARG A 612 24.47 -16.26 22.48
C ARG A 612 25.18 -15.01 22.97
N ALA A 613 25.42 -14.07 22.07
CA ALA A 613 26.13 -12.83 22.36
C ALA A 613 25.42 -11.63 21.71
N GLN A 614 25.43 -10.50 22.41
CA GLN A 614 24.80 -9.25 21.97
C GLN A 614 25.62 -8.05 22.46
N THR A 615 25.79 -7.04 21.61
CA THR A 615 26.48 -5.80 21.96
C THR A 615 25.49 -4.76 22.48
N PHE A 616 25.85 -4.10 23.56
CA PHE A 616 25.14 -2.96 24.15
C PHE A 616 26.07 -1.74 24.12
N TYR A 617 25.53 -0.55 23.84
CA TYR A 617 26.29 0.70 23.89
C TYR A 617 25.39 1.82 24.43
N PRO A 618 25.84 2.68 25.37
CA PRO A 618 25.01 3.73 25.94
C PRO A 618 24.44 4.69 24.89
N GLY A 619 23.11 4.75 24.77
CA GLY A 619 22.41 5.61 23.79
C GLY A 619 22.21 5.02 22.40
N LEU A 620 22.59 3.76 22.16
CA LEU A 620 22.33 3.04 20.90
C LEU A 620 21.40 1.84 21.14
N SER A 621 20.68 1.42 20.09
CA SER A 621 19.91 0.19 20.12
C SER A 621 20.85 -1.03 20.25
N PRO A 622 20.56 -2.01 21.14
CA PRO A 622 21.35 -3.24 21.24
C PRO A 622 21.42 -3.98 19.91
N SER A 623 22.53 -4.68 19.66
CA SER A 623 22.73 -5.41 18.40
C SER A 623 21.70 -6.51 18.18
N THR A 624 21.65 -7.06 16.98
CA THR A 624 21.09 -8.41 16.79
C THR A 624 21.89 -9.43 17.62
N VAL A 625 21.23 -10.52 18.02
CA VAL A 625 21.83 -11.56 18.86
C VAL A 625 22.51 -12.60 17.98
N THR A 626 23.84 -12.69 18.05
CA THR A 626 24.60 -13.78 17.41
C THR A 626 24.43 -15.06 18.24
N SER A 627 24.29 -16.21 17.59
CA SER A 627 24.07 -17.51 18.25
C SER A 627 24.91 -18.59 17.59
N ALA A 628 25.66 -19.37 18.38
CA ALA A 628 26.49 -20.48 17.92
C ALA A 628 26.30 -21.71 18.83
N ASN A 629 26.25 -22.90 18.24
CA ASN A 629 26.06 -24.17 18.94
C ASN A 629 27.36 -24.96 18.97
N PHE A 630 27.72 -25.48 20.15
CA PHE A 630 28.95 -26.24 20.39
C PHE A 630 28.61 -27.61 20.98
N THR A 631 29.14 -28.67 20.38
CA THR A 631 29.12 -30.03 20.93
C THR A 631 30.52 -30.31 21.47
N VAL A 632 30.71 -30.25 22.79
CA VAL A 632 32.01 -30.55 23.41
C VAL A 632 31.97 -31.98 23.92
N TYR A 633 32.77 -32.87 23.33
CA TYR A 633 32.78 -34.30 23.65
C TYR A 633 34.08 -34.72 24.38
N ASP A 634 33.97 -35.76 25.21
CA ASP A 634 35.04 -36.18 26.11
C ASP A 634 36.13 -36.98 25.36
N PRO A 635 37.39 -36.52 25.33
CA PRO A 635 38.49 -37.19 24.65
C PRO A 635 39.19 -38.19 25.58
N SER A 636 38.41 -38.99 26.32
CA SER A 636 38.93 -40.20 26.94
C SER A 636 39.29 -41.18 25.83
N PRO A 637 40.50 -41.77 25.81
CA PRO A 637 40.80 -42.86 24.90
C PRO A 637 39.99 -44.09 25.32
N THR A 638 38.87 -44.35 24.66
CA THR A 638 38.46 -45.74 24.50
C THR A 638 39.52 -46.40 23.65
N LEU A 639 40.32 -47.32 24.22
CA LEU A 639 41.27 -48.09 23.43
C LEU A 639 40.50 -48.73 22.27
N ASP A 640 40.97 -48.52 21.04
CA ASP A 640 40.30 -49.02 19.86
C ASP A 640 40.17 -50.53 19.96
N THR A 641 38.94 -50.99 19.75
CA THR A 641 38.56 -52.38 20.05
C THR A 641 39.22 -53.31 19.03
N PRO A 642 39.96 -54.35 19.44
CA PRO A 642 40.67 -55.22 18.52
C PRO A 642 39.76 -55.79 17.44
N GLU A 643 40.27 -55.92 16.21
CA GLU A 643 39.51 -56.50 15.11
C GLU A 643 39.99 -57.91 14.76
N PHE A 644 39.07 -58.82 14.44
CA PHE A 644 39.39 -60.17 13.97
C PHE A 644 39.40 -60.24 12.45
N PHE A 645 40.48 -60.78 11.89
CA PHE A 645 40.57 -61.14 10.48
C PHE A 645 40.88 -62.64 10.31
N PRO A 646 40.48 -63.27 9.19
CA PRO A 646 39.54 -62.77 8.20
C PRO A 646 38.13 -62.53 8.78
N ARG A 647 37.37 -61.61 8.17
CA ARG A 647 36.10 -61.09 8.72
C ARG A 647 34.88 -61.98 8.46
N TYR A 648 34.95 -63.02 7.64
CA TYR A 648 33.86 -63.99 7.50
C TYR A 648 33.74 -64.92 8.73
N ASN A 649 32.70 -65.74 8.77
CA ASN A 649 32.44 -66.68 9.85
C ASN A 649 32.30 -68.13 9.37
N ARG A 650 32.69 -68.49 8.14
CA ARG A 650 32.56 -69.87 7.65
C ARG A 650 33.61 -70.25 6.61
N TYR A 651 34.30 -71.37 6.83
CA TYR A 651 35.49 -71.80 6.09
C TYR A 651 35.52 -73.29 5.79
N ALA A 652 36.16 -73.67 4.67
CA ALA A 652 36.51 -75.05 4.37
C ALA A 652 37.80 -75.46 5.11
N ASP A 653 37.81 -76.66 5.69
CA ASP A 653 38.94 -77.36 6.34
C ASP A 653 39.58 -76.67 7.57
N SER A 654 40.01 -75.41 7.45
CA SER A 654 40.60 -74.59 8.52
C SER A 654 40.59 -73.10 8.19
N VAL A 655 40.82 -72.25 9.19
CA VAL A 655 41.03 -70.81 9.03
C VAL A 655 42.15 -70.32 9.94
N GLU A 656 43.10 -69.57 9.39
CA GLU A 656 44.04 -68.80 10.20
C GLU A 656 43.38 -67.49 10.62
N VAL A 657 43.29 -67.25 11.93
CA VAL A 657 42.73 -66.04 12.52
C VAL A 657 43.84 -65.15 13.06
N THR A 658 43.79 -63.89 12.70
CA THR A 658 44.61 -62.81 13.27
C THR A 658 43.74 -61.87 14.08
N ILE A 659 44.35 -61.18 15.03
CA ILE A 659 43.72 -60.09 15.77
C ILE A 659 44.54 -58.83 15.51
N GLU A 660 43.96 -57.85 14.84
CA GLU A 660 44.60 -56.56 14.63
C GLU A 660 44.47 -55.73 15.91
N ASN A 661 45.61 -55.27 16.42
CA ASN A 661 45.65 -54.32 17.51
C ASN A 661 45.58 -52.90 16.96
N LEU A 662 44.42 -52.27 17.09
CA LEU A 662 44.18 -50.92 16.60
C LEU A 662 44.73 -49.83 17.54
N THR A 663 45.26 -50.17 18.72
CA THR A 663 45.84 -49.21 19.68
C THR A 663 47.35 -49.41 19.86
N GLU A 664 48.14 -48.40 19.49
CA GLU A 664 49.59 -48.36 19.72
C GLU A 664 49.93 -48.53 21.22
N ASP A 665 50.96 -49.33 21.54
CA ASP A 665 51.35 -49.82 22.88
C ASP A 665 50.23 -50.37 23.80
N ALA A 666 49.15 -50.95 23.25
CA ALA A 666 48.22 -51.78 24.03
C ALA A 666 48.53 -53.28 23.87
N ASP A 667 48.30 -54.07 24.92
CA ASP A 667 48.33 -55.53 24.87
C ASP A 667 46.93 -56.09 24.58
N VAL A 668 46.79 -56.98 23.60
CA VAL A 668 45.50 -57.60 23.25
C VAL A 668 45.38 -58.99 23.88
N TYR A 669 44.37 -59.18 24.73
CA TYR A 669 44.07 -60.46 25.36
C TYR A 669 42.79 -61.07 24.77
N TYR A 670 42.77 -62.39 24.62
CA TYR A 670 41.68 -63.12 23.99
C TYR A 670 41.36 -64.45 24.68
N THR A 671 40.19 -64.99 24.36
CA THR A 671 39.69 -66.31 24.82
C THR A 671 38.95 -66.99 23.69
N ILE A 672 39.18 -68.30 23.50
CA ILE A 672 38.47 -69.16 22.55
C ILE A 672 37.53 -70.11 23.31
N GLY A 673 36.34 -70.39 22.74
CA GLY A 673 35.44 -71.47 23.15
C GLY A 673 35.01 -72.33 21.95
N ASP A 674 35.02 -73.65 22.13
CA ASP A 674 34.53 -74.64 21.16
C ASP A 674 33.00 -74.78 21.31
N ASN A 675 32.25 -74.50 20.23
CA ASN A 675 30.79 -74.58 20.11
C ASN A 675 29.95 -73.83 21.17
N MET A 676 30.59 -73.00 22.01
CA MET A 676 29.96 -72.14 23.01
C MET A 676 30.80 -70.87 23.25
N ALA A 677 30.16 -69.73 23.48
CA ALA A 677 30.86 -68.47 23.72
C ALA A 677 31.67 -68.48 25.05
N PRO A 678 32.94 -68.05 25.04
CA PRO A 678 33.78 -68.00 26.24
C PRO A 678 33.42 -66.83 27.17
N ALA A 679 34.17 -66.68 28.28
CA ALA A 679 34.13 -65.50 29.13
C ALA A 679 34.66 -64.24 28.40
N ASN A 680 34.56 -63.06 29.02
CA ASN A 680 35.24 -61.88 28.51
C ASN A 680 36.72 -61.91 28.94
N PRO A 681 37.69 -61.65 28.04
CA PRO A 681 39.10 -61.74 28.36
C PRO A 681 39.55 -60.66 29.36
N THR A 682 40.54 -61.05 30.14
CA THR A 682 41.25 -60.29 31.18
C THR A 682 42.75 -60.30 30.90
N GLN A 683 43.53 -59.50 31.62
CA GLN A 683 45.01 -59.55 31.61
C GLN A 683 45.61 -60.87 32.14
N SER A 684 44.78 -61.86 32.50
CA SER A 684 45.20 -63.22 32.87
C SER A 684 44.80 -64.30 31.85
N ASP A 685 44.15 -63.93 30.74
CA ASP A 685 43.80 -64.83 29.64
C ASP A 685 44.91 -64.90 28.58
N MET A 686 44.62 -65.37 27.36
CA MET A 686 45.65 -65.57 26.33
C MET A 686 46.08 -64.22 25.75
N LEU A 687 47.36 -63.87 25.89
CA LEU A 687 47.95 -62.73 25.16
C LEU A 687 48.07 -63.07 23.67
N TYR A 688 47.64 -62.17 22.80
CA TYR A 688 47.81 -62.31 21.35
C TYR A 688 49.25 -61.99 20.94
N THR A 689 49.97 -63.01 20.45
CA THR A 689 51.38 -62.90 20.02
C THR A 689 51.59 -63.19 18.53
N GLY A 690 50.51 -63.35 17.75
CA GLY A 690 50.54 -63.70 16.33
C GLY A 690 49.36 -64.58 15.89
N PRO A 691 49.25 -64.89 14.59
CA PRO A 691 48.15 -65.68 14.02
C PRO A 691 47.98 -67.06 14.69
N PHE A 692 46.75 -67.56 14.71
CA PHE A 692 46.44 -68.91 15.19
C PHE A 692 45.40 -69.61 14.31
N THR A 693 45.56 -70.91 14.10
CA THR A 693 44.67 -71.70 13.23
C THR A 693 43.51 -72.31 14.01
N LEU A 694 42.30 -72.15 13.50
CA LEU A 694 41.12 -72.93 13.86
C LEU A 694 40.92 -74.03 12.81
N GLY A 695 40.59 -75.24 13.25
CA GLY A 695 40.33 -76.37 12.36
C GLY A 695 39.17 -77.22 12.87
N LEU A 696 38.95 -78.35 12.21
CA LEU A 696 37.99 -79.35 12.66
C LEU A 696 38.47 -80.09 13.92
N THR A 697 37.67 -80.05 14.97
CA THR A 697 37.74 -80.96 16.14
C THR A 697 36.74 -82.10 16.04
N SER A 698 35.72 -81.99 15.18
CA SER A 698 34.74 -83.04 14.87
C SER A 698 34.63 -83.31 13.36
N ASN A 699 34.07 -84.47 13.02
CA ASN A 699 33.91 -84.90 11.63
C ASN A 699 32.74 -84.21 10.88
N VAL A 700 31.97 -83.31 11.52
CA VAL A 700 30.75 -82.72 10.93
C VAL A 700 30.58 -81.23 11.28
N GLY A 701 31.70 -80.50 11.30
CA GLY A 701 31.73 -79.04 11.34
C GLY A 701 31.59 -78.41 12.72
N ASP A 702 32.49 -77.48 13.03
CA ASP A 702 32.65 -76.92 14.38
C ASP A 702 32.53 -75.39 14.37
N THR A 703 31.86 -74.82 15.38
CA THR A 703 31.70 -73.36 15.53
C THR A 703 32.58 -72.84 16.66
N TRP A 704 33.68 -72.19 16.33
CA TRP A 704 34.56 -71.54 17.29
C TRP A 704 34.04 -70.16 17.66
N PHE A 705 34.03 -69.82 18.94
CA PHE A 705 33.67 -68.50 19.47
C PHE A 705 34.91 -67.84 20.08
N ILE A 706 35.23 -66.62 19.69
CA ILE A 706 36.41 -65.90 20.18
C ILE A 706 36.00 -64.53 20.70
N ARG A 707 36.55 -64.14 21.86
CA ARG A 707 36.46 -62.77 22.37
C ARG A 707 37.85 -62.17 22.54
N ALA A 708 37.99 -60.88 22.25
CA ALA A 708 39.23 -60.12 22.41
C ALA A 708 38.99 -58.75 23.05
N LYS A 709 40.00 -58.22 23.74
CA LYS A 709 40.00 -56.90 24.39
C LYS A 709 41.44 -56.37 24.48
N ALA A 710 41.65 -55.09 24.16
CA ALA A 710 42.92 -54.41 24.36
C ALA A 710 43.00 -53.83 25.78
N PHE A 711 44.21 -53.79 26.34
CA PHE A 711 44.51 -53.16 27.62
C PHE A 711 45.76 -52.29 27.53
N LYS A 712 45.74 -51.11 28.15
CA LYS A 712 46.90 -50.21 28.27
C LYS A 712 47.03 -49.78 29.73
N GLY A 713 47.88 -50.50 30.48
CA GLY A 713 47.97 -50.35 31.94
C GLY A 713 46.71 -50.83 32.66
N ILE A 714 45.85 -49.89 33.09
CA ILE A 714 44.53 -50.16 33.68
C ILE A 714 43.36 -49.75 32.76
N GLU A 715 43.65 -49.13 31.62
CA GLU A 715 42.65 -48.77 30.62
C GLU A 715 42.31 -50.00 29.76
N GLU A 716 41.07 -50.11 29.30
CA GLU A 716 40.55 -51.28 28.60
C GLU A 716 39.62 -50.89 27.43
N SER A 717 39.67 -51.64 26.32
CA SER A 717 38.75 -51.47 25.19
C SER A 717 37.35 -52.01 25.50
N SER A 718 36.40 -51.81 24.57
CA SER A 718 35.22 -52.70 24.55
C SER A 718 35.64 -54.13 24.19
N VAL A 719 34.81 -55.12 24.56
CA VAL A 719 35.05 -56.53 24.19
C VAL A 719 34.40 -56.80 22.85
N ILE A 720 35.18 -57.25 21.86
CA ILE A 720 34.65 -57.82 20.62
C ILE A 720 34.37 -59.31 20.80
N GLN A 721 33.36 -59.85 20.10
CA GLN A 721 33.19 -61.27 19.87
C GLN A 721 33.08 -61.56 18.38
N LYS A 722 33.73 -62.63 17.92
CA LYS A 722 33.56 -63.21 16.59
C LYS A 722 33.31 -64.71 16.68
N ASN A 723 32.63 -65.27 15.69
CA ASN A 723 32.40 -66.70 15.55
C ASN A 723 33.01 -67.18 14.22
N TYR A 724 33.50 -68.42 14.18
CA TYR A 724 34.14 -69.05 13.03
C TYR A 724 33.68 -70.51 12.88
N GLU A 725 32.83 -70.79 11.89
CA GLU A 725 32.43 -72.12 11.47
C GLU A 725 33.51 -72.73 10.55
N VAL A 726 33.89 -73.98 10.77
CA VAL A 726 34.80 -74.73 9.89
C VAL A 726 34.10 -76.03 9.47
N PHE A 727 34.17 -76.42 8.18
CA PHE A 727 33.50 -77.63 7.66
C PHE A 727 34.27 -78.31 6.51
N ASP A 728 34.03 -79.59 6.27
CA ASP A 728 34.56 -80.34 5.11
C ASP A 728 33.68 -80.08 3.86
N PRO A 729 34.23 -79.60 2.73
CA PRO A 729 33.48 -79.28 1.51
C PRO A 729 33.34 -80.46 0.51
N GLY A 730 34.00 -81.60 0.73
CA GLY A 730 33.84 -82.80 -0.12
C GLY A 730 34.42 -82.73 -1.54
N GLY A 731 35.30 -81.77 -1.86
CA GLY A 731 36.09 -81.76 -3.10
C GLY A 731 35.46 -81.09 -4.34
N PHE A 732 34.77 -79.95 -4.14
CA PHE A 732 34.17 -79.13 -5.21
C PHE A 732 35.09 -77.97 -5.64
N ALA A 733 35.16 -77.66 -6.95
CA ALA A 733 36.01 -76.60 -7.51
C ALA A 733 35.34 -75.77 -8.63
N ILE A 734 35.85 -74.56 -8.85
CA ILE A 734 35.40 -73.59 -9.87
C ILE A 734 36.52 -73.42 -10.90
N ASN A 735 36.18 -73.39 -12.19
CA ASN A 735 37.15 -73.15 -13.26
C ASN A 735 37.38 -71.62 -13.46
N PRO A 736 38.44 -71.18 -14.17
CA PRO A 736 38.67 -69.75 -14.45
C PRO A 736 37.56 -69.13 -15.34
N PRO A 737 37.34 -67.81 -15.33
CA PRO A 737 36.37 -67.16 -16.22
C PRO A 737 36.79 -67.18 -17.71
N THR A 738 35.82 -66.96 -18.59
CA THR A 738 36.00 -66.79 -20.05
C THR A 738 35.22 -65.57 -20.54
N PHE A 739 35.75 -64.90 -21.57
CA PHE A 739 35.23 -63.64 -22.13
C PHE A 739 34.68 -63.82 -23.55
N ASP A 740 33.68 -63.03 -23.94
CA ASP A 740 33.17 -62.94 -25.32
C ASP A 740 32.77 -61.49 -25.65
N PRO A 741 33.39 -60.81 -26.64
CA PRO A 741 34.48 -61.27 -27.48
C PRO A 741 35.82 -61.34 -26.73
N ASP A 742 36.72 -62.19 -27.24
CA ASP A 742 38.13 -62.24 -26.83
C ASP A 742 38.84 -60.88 -26.97
N GLY A 743 39.95 -60.72 -26.23
CA GLY A 743 40.83 -59.55 -26.31
C GLY A 743 41.42 -59.33 -27.71
N GLY A 744 41.48 -58.07 -28.14
CA GLY A 744 41.93 -57.68 -29.49
C GLY A 744 41.75 -56.19 -29.79
N LEU A 745 41.83 -55.84 -31.07
CA LEU A 745 41.80 -54.47 -31.58
C LEU A 745 40.41 -54.09 -32.12
N PHE A 746 39.85 -52.97 -31.65
CA PHE A 746 38.49 -52.52 -31.96
C PHE A 746 38.43 -51.05 -32.41
N TYR A 747 37.56 -50.76 -33.38
CA TYR A 747 37.42 -49.41 -33.98
C TYR A 747 36.18 -48.65 -33.49
N ASN A 748 35.34 -49.29 -32.68
CA ASN A 748 34.15 -48.72 -32.03
C ASN A 748 33.97 -49.41 -30.66
N PRO A 749 33.25 -48.80 -29.68
CA PRO A 749 32.97 -49.42 -28.38
C PRO A 749 32.27 -50.78 -28.46
N ILE A 750 32.52 -51.65 -27.48
CA ILE A 750 31.99 -53.02 -27.39
C ILE A 750 31.42 -53.32 -26.00
N THR A 751 30.65 -54.41 -25.92
CA THR A 751 30.33 -55.10 -24.66
C THR A 751 31.06 -56.44 -24.64
N VAL A 752 31.60 -56.82 -23.49
CA VAL A 752 32.27 -58.09 -23.21
C VAL A 752 31.48 -58.83 -22.14
N ASP A 753 30.97 -60.01 -22.47
CA ASP A 753 30.27 -60.92 -21.55
C ASP A 753 31.25 -61.90 -20.88
N ILE A 754 30.92 -62.34 -19.67
CA ILE A 754 31.79 -63.12 -18.77
C ILE A 754 31.04 -64.35 -18.24
N SER A 755 31.68 -65.52 -18.30
CA SER A 755 31.10 -66.80 -17.88
C SER A 755 32.13 -67.78 -17.31
N THR A 756 31.70 -68.89 -16.67
CA THR A 756 32.59 -69.98 -16.23
C THR A 756 31.83 -71.30 -15.98
N THR A 757 32.53 -72.35 -15.54
CA THR A 757 32.03 -73.71 -15.25
C THR A 757 32.56 -74.26 -13.91
N THR A 758 31.98 -75.35 -13.40
CA THR A 758 32.39 -76.00 -12.14
C THR A 758 32.81 -77.45 -12.35
N THR A 759 33.65 -77.97 -11.44
CA THR A 759 34.14 -79.34 -11.46
C THR A 759 33.93 -80.00 -10.08
N PRO A 760 33.12 -81.07 -9.96
CA PRO A 760 32.24 -81.63 -10.99
C PRO A 760 31.13 -80.65 -11.42
N PRO A 761 30.51 -80.84 -12.60
CA PRO A 761 29.40 -80.00 -13.05
C PRO A 761 28.25 -79.97 -12.03
N ASN A 762 27.82 -78.77 -11.65
CA ASN A 762 26.97 -78.50 -10.48
C ASN A 762 25.72 -79.43 -10.40
N PRO A 763 25.55 -80.22 -9.32
CA PRO A 763 24.40 -81.09 -9.10
C PRO A 763 23.13 -80.34 -8.61
N GLY A 764 22.84 -79.17 -9.18
CA GLY A 764 21.56 -78.46 -9.10
C GLY A 764 21.11 -77.90 -7.74
N ILE A 765 21.87 -78.13 -6.67
CA ILE A 765 21.53 -77.74 -5.28
C ILE A 765 22.31 -76.49 -4.83
N TYR A 766 23.42 -76.19 -5.49
CA TYR A 766 24.35 -75.13 -5.10
C TYR A 766 24.14 -73.90 -6.00
N GLY A 767 24.07 -72.70 -5.40
CA GLY A 767 23.63 -71.44 -6.02
C GLY A 767 24.52 -70.78 -7.10
N SER A 768 24.47 -69.46 -7.16
CA SER A 768 25.05 -68.64 -8.25
C SER A 768 26.54 -68.34 -8.08
N ILE A 769 27.24 -68.17 -9.21
CA ILE A 769 28.59 -67.61 -9.30
C ILE A 769 28.49 -66.10 -9.54
N ARG A 770 29.42 -65.31 -8.98
CA ARG A 770 29.63 -63.89 -9.30
C ARG A 770 30.98 -63.66 -9.95
N PHE A 771 31.09 -62.62 -10.76
CA PHE A 771 32.36 -62.19 -11.35
C PHE A 771 32.77 -60.83 -10.80
N TYR A 772 33.99 -60.76 -10.26
CA TYR A 772 34.63 -59.52 -9.83
C TYR A 772 35.70 -59.15 -10.85
N ASN A 773 35.65 -57.92 -11.36
CA ASN A 773 36.35 -57.54 -12.59
C ASN A 773 37.04 -56.18 -12.46
N THR A 774 38.16 -56.04 -13.14
CA THR A 774 39.00 -54.83 -13.23
C THR A 774 39.40 -54.60 -14.69
N ILE A 775 39.52 -53.34 -15.13
CA ILE A 775 39.81 -52.99 -16.54
C ILE A 775 41.16 -52.28 -16.74
N ASP A 776 41.90 -52.10 -15.65
CA ASP A 776 43.21 -51.42 -15.58
C ASP A 776 44.39 -52.42 -15.42
N GLY A 777 44.11 -53.72 -15.47
CA GLY A 777 45.10 -54.79 -15.26
C GLY A 777 45.48 -55.06 -13.80
N THR A 778 44.88 -54.38 -12.82
CA THR A 778 45.00 -54.77 -11.40
C THR A 778 44.27 -56.09 -11.15
N ASP A 779 44.74 -56.90 -10.19
CA ASP A 779 44.05 -58.16 -9.88
C ASP A 779 42.70 -57.90 -9.17
N PRO A 780 41.60 -58.51 -9.61
CA PRO A 780 40.26 -58.19 -9.12
C PRO A 780 40.08 -58.65 -7.67
N PHE A 781 39.80 -57.68 -6.80
CA PHE A 781 39.51 -57.92 -5.39
C PHE A 781 38.07 -58.43 -5.20
N VAL A 782 37.91 -59.49 -4.40
CA VAL A 782 36.60 -59.98 -3.92
C VAL A 782 36.27 -59.26 -2.60
N PRO A 783 35.29 -58.34 -2.57
CA PRO A 783 35.05 -57.49 -1.41
C PRO A 783 34.26 -58.21 -0.30
N ASP A 784 34.55 -57.86 0.95
CA ASP A 784 33.78 -58.28 2.13
C ASP A 784 32.94 -57.09 2.67
N PRO A 785 31.59 -57.19 2.70
CA PRO A 785 30.76 -58.30 2.24
C PRO A 785 30.61 -58.35 0.71
N PRO A 786 30.39 -59.54 0.10
CA PRO A 786 30.30 -59.70 -1.34
C PRO A 786 29.21 -58.87 -2.02
N THR A 787 29.65 -57.90 -2.82
CA THR A 787 28.79 -56.98 -3.58
C THR A 787 28.27 -57.61 -4.87
N THR A 788 27.38 -56.91 -5.58
CA THR A 788 26.87 -57.34 -6.89
C THR A 788 27.94 -57.22 -7.99
N GLY A 789 28.70 -58.30 -8.19
CA GLY A 789 29.54 -58.48 -9.39
C GLY A 789 28.69 -58.58 -10.67
N GLY A 790 29.24 -58.15 -11.79
CA GLY A 790 28.57 -58.11 -13.10
C GLY A 790 29.16 -59.10 -14.10
N ASN A 791 28.31 -59.72 -14.92
CA ASN A 791 28.71 -60.68 -15.96
C ASN A 791 28.89 -60.05 -17.35
N SER A 792 28.85 -58.71 -17.47
CA SER A 792 28.97 -57.95 -18.72
C SER A 792 29.67 -56.62 -18.46
N ILE A 793 30.56 -56.17 -19.35
CA ILE A 793 31.32 -54.91 -19.23
C ILE A 793 31.31 -54.16 -20.57
N ASN A 794 31.05 -52.86 -20.55
CA ASN A 794 31.19 -52.00 -21.73
C ASN A 794 32.59 -51.38 -21.79
N LEU A 795 33.29 -51.52 -22.92
CA LEU A 795 34.62 -50.97 -23.17
C LEU A 795 34.57 -49.97 -24.32
N SER A 796 35.20 -48.80 -24.14
CA SER A 796 35.18 -47.68 -25.09
C SER A 796 36.52 -46.95 -25.19
N GLY A 797 37.62 -47.70 -25.01
CA GLY A 797 39.00 -47.23 -24.93
C GLY A 797 39.90 -48.32 -24.35
N PRO A 798 41.24 -48.23 -24.47
CA PRO A 798 42.14 -49.32 -24.13
C PRO A 798 42.00 -49.82 -22.68
N ALA A 799 41.98 -51.14 -22.51
CA ALA A 799 41.73 -51.80 -21.23
C ALA A 799 42.46 -53.13 -21.10
N VAL A 800 42.84 -53.50 -19.88
CA VAL A 800 43.30 -54.85 -19.52
C VAL A 800 42.27 -55.42 -18.57
N LEU A 801 41.34 -56.22 -19.11
CA LEU A 801 40.28 -56.86 -18.36
C LEU A 801 40.84 -58.06 -17.58
N LYS A 802 40.68 -58.06 -16.26
CA LYS A 802 40.83 -59.23 -15.40
C LYS A 802 39.52 -59.59 -14.73
N SER A 803 39.31 -60.89 -14.47
CA SER A 803 38.11 -61.40 -13.81
C SER A 803 38.39 -62.62 -12.94
N ILE A 804 37.70 -62.71 -11.79
CA ILE A 804 37.68 -63.86 -10.89
C ILE A 804 36.24 -64.26 -10.57
N GLY A 805 35.96 -65.57 -10.51
CA GLY A 805 34.67 -66.13 -10.15
C GLY A 805 34.58 -66.47 -8.66
N GLU A 806 33.58 -65.95 -7.94
CA GLU A 806 33.24 -66.32 -6.55
C GLU A 806 32.00 -67.23 -6.51
N PHE A 807 32.05 -68.30 -5.72
CA PHE A 807 30.89 -69.11 -5.37
C PHE A 807 30.32 -68.73 -3.99
N ILE A 808 29.34 -67.82 -4.01
CA ILE A 808 28.74 -67.11 -2.86
C ILE A 808 28.46 -68.01 -1.64
N GLN A 809 27.99 -69.25 -1.87
CA GLN A 809 27.41 -70.09 -0.81
C GLN A 809 28.44 -70.91 -0.03
N VAL A 810 29.70 -70.99 -0.50
CA VAL A 810 30.83 -71.58 0.24
C VAL A 810 32.11 -70.73 0.18
N TYR A 811 32.05 -69.51 -0.35
CA TYR A 811 33.16 -68.55 -0.46
C TYR A 811 34.44 -69.08 -1.14
N ALA A 812 34.26 -70.05 -2.06
CA ALA A 812 35.34 -70.53 -2.92
C ALA A 812 35.53 -69.59 -4.12
N THR A 813 36.77 -69.47 -4.62
CA THR A 813 37.12 -68.67 -5.80
C THR A 813 37.79 -69.49 -6.89
N SER A 814 37.69 -69.04 -8.14
CA SER A 814 38.50 -69.53 -9.26
C SER A 814 39.90 -68.88 -9.27
N ASP A 815 40.76 -69.29 -10.21
CA ASP A 815 41.88 -68.46 -10.66
C ASP A 815 41.39 -67.21 -11.44
N ILE A 816 42.28 -66.25 -11.67
CA ILE A 816 42.02 -65.02 -12.42
C ILE A 816 42.28 -65.22 -13.92
N THR A 817 41.33 -64.85 -14.78
CA THR A 817 41.52 -64.74 -16.23
C THR A 817 41.87 -63.29 -16.62
N THR A 818 42.71 -63.11 -17.65
CA THR A 818 43.17 -61.79 -18.15
C THR A 818 43.04 -61.70 -19.68
N ALA A 819 42.60 -60.56 -20.21
CA ALA A 819 42.62 -60.22 -21.64
C ALA A 819 42.85 -58.71 -21.87
N THR A 820 43.43 -58.35 -23.02
CA THR A 820 43.72 -56.95 -23.40
C THR A 820 42.84 -56.52 -24.56
N TYR A 821 42.30 -55.30 -24.50
CA TYR A 821 41.45 -54.68 -25.51
C TYR A 821 42.06 -53.35 -25.93
N GLU A 822 42.33 -53.18 -27.23
CA GLU A 822 42.97 -52.01 -27.82
C GLU A 822 41.97 -51.25 -28.71
N PHE A 823 42.06 -49.92 -28.75
CA PHE A 823 41.12 -49.08 -29.48
C PHE A 823 41.86 -47.99 -30.27
N MET A 824 41.72 -48.00 -31.60
CA MET A 824 42.32 -47.02 -32.50
C MET A 824 41.31 -46.43 -33.49
N CYS A 825 41.54 -45.22 -33.97
CA CYS A 825 40.73 -44.62 -35.02
C CYS A 825 41.05 -45.24 -36.39
N ALA A 826 40.02 -45.50 -37.19
CA ALA A 826 40.19 -45.92 -38.57
C ALA A 826 40.72 -44.78 -39.46
N THR A 827 41.77 -45.08 -40.22
CA THR A 827 42.41 -44.19 -41.20
C THR A 827 41.41 -43.60 -42.17
N PRO A 828 41.35 -42.27 -42.34
CA PRO A 828 40.34 -41.65 -43.17
C PRO A 828 40.60 -41.88 -44.66
N THR A 829 39.57 -41.90 -45.49
CA THR A 829 39.74 -41.78 -46.94
C THR A 829 39.82 -40.31 -47.34
N ILE A 830 40.59 -40.02 -48.39
CA ILE A 830 40.65 -38.70 -49.05
C ILE A 830 40.40 -38.94 -50.54
N GLU A 831 39.40 -38.27 -51.10
CA GLU A 831 38.83 -38.61 -52.41
C GLU A 831 38.43 -37.34 -53.17
N THR A 832 38.52 -37.33 -54.50
CA THR A 832 37.99 -36.25 -55.35
C THR A 832 36.65 -36.64 -55.98
N GLN A 833 35.77 -35.67 -56.19
CA GLN A 833 34.56 -35.86 -57.00
C GLN A 833 34.68 -35.10 -58.33
N PRO A 834 34.29 -35.72 -59.47
CA PRO A 834 33.67 -37.04 -59.63
C PRO A 834 34.66 -38.17 -60.00
N GLY A 835 35.68 -38.47 -59.17
CA GLY A 835 36.53 -39.66 -59.40
C GLY A 835 37.82 -39.74 -58.58
N LYS A 836 38.24 -40.96 -58.24
CA LYS A 836 39.50 -41.25 -57.54
C LYS A 836 40.68 -41.37 -58.51
N GLY A 837 41.77 -40.65 -58.22
CA GLY A 837 43.08 -40.84 -58.88
C GLY A 837 43.68 -39.55 -59.41
N ILE A 838 44.79 -39.66 -60.12
CA ILE A 838 45.39 -38.54 -60.86
C ILE A 838 44.51 -38.31 -62.10
N ILE A 839 43.56 -37.39 -61.97
CA ILE A 839 42.69 -36.94 -63.05
C ILE A 839 43.03 -35.48 -63.32
N ASN A 840 43.56 -35.19 -64.51
CA ASN A 840 43.78 -33.83 -64.99
C ASN A 840 42.42 -33.14 -65.22
N HIS A 841 41.79 -32.66 -64.14
CA HIS A 841 40.59 -31.86 -64.23
C HIS A 841 40.97 -30.47 -64.75
N ILE A 842 40.30 -30.01 -65.81
CA ILE A 842 40.53 -28.68 -66.36
C ILE A 842 39.58 -27.71 -65.65
N GLY A 843 40.13 -26.71 -64.97
CA GLY A 843 39.37 -25.73 -64.18
C GLY A 843 39.44 -25.96 -62.67
N SER A 844 38.52 -26.73 -62.08
CA SER A 844 38.45 -26.98 -60.63
C SER A 844 37.89 -28.36 -60.29
N ALA A 845 38.10 -28.81 -59.05
CA ALA A 845 37.60 -30.07 -58.51
C ALA A 845 37.40 -30.01 -56.98
N THR A 846 36.52 -30.87 -56.45
CA THR A 846 36.20 -30.92 -55.01
C THR A 846 36.83 -32.13 -54.31
N VAL A 847 37.45 -31.92 -53.15
CA VAL A 847 38.02 -32.96 -52.27
C VAL A 847 37.09 -33.26 -51.08
N VAL A 848 36.88 -34.54 -50.80
CA VAL A 848 36.02 -35.09 -49.74
C VAL A 848 36.82 -36.05 -48.85
N MET A 849 36.52 -36.09 -47.55
CA MET A 849 37.16 -37.01 -46.59
C MET A 849 36.12 -37.74 -45.72
N SER A 850 36.42 -38.98 -45.30
CA SER A 850 35.52 -39.79 -44.46
C SER A 850 36.26 -40.82 -43.59
N SER A 851 35.67 -41.31 -42.50
CA SER A 851 36.20 -42.40 -41.66
C SER A 851 35.06 -43.30 -41.15
N THR A 852 35.38 -44.57 -40.88
CA THR A 852 34.45 -45.56 -40.29
C THR A 852 34.42 -45.55 -38.75
N THR A 853 35.17 -44.64 -38.11
CA THR A 853 35.17 -44.44 -36.66
C THR A 853 33.94 -43.64 -36.24
N THR A 854 32.98 -44.25 -35.53
CA THR A 854 31.68 -43.59 -35.26
C THR A 854 31.47 -43.22 -33.79
N GLY A 855 30.95 -42.02 -33.55
CA GLY A 855 30.54 -41.54 -32.22
C GLY A 855 30.81 -40.05 -31.98
N GLY A 856 30.31 -39.53 -30.85
CA GLY A 856 30.53 -38.15 -30.46
C GLY A 856 32.01 -37.85 -30.19
N GLY A 857 32.53 -36.78 -30.80
CA GLY A 857 33.92 -36.33 -30.63
C GLY A 857 34.92 -36.85 -31.67
N THR A 858 34.53 -37.77 -32.57
CA THR A 858 35.39 -38.11 -33.71
C THR A 858 35.53 -36.91 -34.65
N VAL A 859 36.77 -36.54 -35.01
CA VAL A 859 37.05 -35.52 -36.03
C VAL A 859 38.13 -35.98 -37.00
N ILE A 860 37.98 -35.64 -38.28
CA ILE A 860 39.06 -35.74 -39.26
C ILE A 860 39.78 -34.39 -39.27
N ARG A 861 41.11 -34.38 -39.12
CA ARG A 861 41.93 -33.17 -39.30
C ARG A 861 42.89 -33.35 -40.44
N TYR A 862 43.09 -32.29 -41.23
CA TYR A 862 43.90 -32.32 -42.44
C TYR A 862 44.88 -31.15 -42.53
N ALA A 863 45.91 -31.33 -43.35
CA ALA A 863 46.86 -30.31 -43.75
C ALA A 863 47.12 -30.41 -45.26
N THR A 864 47.42 -29.26 -45.88
CA THR A 864 47.78 -29.16 -47.30
C THR A 864 49.30 -29.01 -47.47
N GLY A 865 49.79 -29.24 -48.69
CA GLY A 865 51.22 -29.13 -49.01
C GLY A 865 52.08 -30.30 -48.48
N GLY A 866 51.47 -31.38 -48.00
CA GLY A 866 52.17 -32.59 -47.54
C GLY A 866 52.73 -32.54 -46.11
N VAL A 867 52.38 -31.51 -45.33
CA VAL A 867 52.66 -31.44 -43.88
C VAL A 867 51.82 -32.49 -43.14
N GLU A 868 52.35 -33.11 -42.08
CA GLU A 868 51.56 -34.03 -41.24
C GLU A 868 50.46 -33.26 -40.48
N PRO A 869 49.22 -33.77 -40.44
CA PRO A 869 48.16 -33.19 -39.62
C PRO A 869 48.41 -33.46 -38.14
N THR A 870 48.06 -32.49 -37.30
CA THR A 870 48.17 -32.53 -35.83
C THR A 870 46.81 -32.27 -35.19
N GLU A 871 46.71 -32.39 -33.86
CA GLU A 871 45.52 -31.98 -33.08
C GLU A 871 45.12 -30.50 -33.31
N THR A 872 46.05 -29.64 -33.74
CA THR A 872 45.76 -28.23 -34.07
C THR A 872 45.46 -27.98 -35.55
N SER A 873 45.63 -28.97 -36.42
CA SER A 873 45.36 -28.85 -37.85
C SER A 873 43.87 -28.74 -38.15
N THR A 874 43.53 -28.15 -39.30
CA THR A 874 42.17 -27.82 -39.72
C THR A 874 41.25 -29.02 -39.66
N VAL A 875 40.11 -28.89 -38.99
CA VAL A 875 39.06 -29.93 -38.99
C VAL A 875 38.43 -29.95 -40.39
N TYR A 876 38.29 -31.13 -40.97
CA TYR A 876 37.49 -31.32 -42.17
C TYR A 876 36.00 -31.26 -41.80
N THR A 877 35.33 -30.17 -42.17
CA THR A 877 33.89 -29.94 -41.88
C THR A 877 33.01 -29.97 -43.13
N GLU A 878 33.58 -29.66 -44.30
CA GLU A 878 32.86 -29.57 -45.57
C GLU A 878 33.82 -29.86 -46.76
N PRO A 879 33.30 -30.21 -47.95
CA PRO A 879 34.12 -30.47 -49.13
C PRO A 879 34.96 -29.26 -49.58
N ILE A 880 36.18 -29.52 -50.08
CA ILE A 880 37.19 -28.49 -50.34
C ILE A 880 37.39 -28.31 -51.85
N GLU A 881 37.08 -27.13 -52.37
CA GLU A 881 37.38 -26.76 -53.76
C GLU A 881 38.87 -26.50 -53.99
N ILE A 882 39.41 -27.04 -55.08
CA ILE A 882 40.78 -26.78 -55.56
C ILE A 882 40.79 -26.34 -57.03
N GLY A 883 41.53 -25.27 -57.32
CA GLY A 883 41.79 -24.76 -58.68
C GLY A 883 43.09 -25.32 -59.29
N PRO A 884 43.55 -24.80 -60.44
CA PRO A 884 44.71 -25.32 -61.16
C PRO A 884 46.00 -25.36 -60.32
N GLY A 885 46.81 -26.41 -60.52
CA GLY A 885 48.02 -26.69 -59.75
C GLY A 885 48.04 -28.08 -59.10
N THR A 886 49.09 -28.36 -58.34
CA THR A 886 49.28 -29.63 -57.60
C THR A 886 48.94 -29.44 -56.12
N HIS A 887 48.01 -30.24 -55.61
CA HIS A 887 47.50 -30.16 -54.24
C HIS A 887 47.72 -31.49 -53.51
N ILE A 888 48.57 -31.48 -52.48
CA ILE A 888 48.82 -32.63 -51.60
C ILE A 888 48.04 -32.44 -50.31
N PHE A 889 47.21 -33.43 -49.96
CA PHE A 889 46.46 -33.49 -48.71
C PHE A 889 46.98 -34.62 -47.82
N LYS A 890 47.07 -34.36 -46.52
CA LYS A 890 47.26 -35.39 -45.50
C LYS A 890 46.17 -35.25 -44.44
N ALA A 891 45.60 -36.37 -43.98
CA ALA A 891 44.53 -36.37 -42.98
C ALA A 891 44.66 -37.51 -41.97
N LYS A 892 44.22 -37.26 -40.74
CA LYS A 892 44.15 -38.23 -39.64
C LYS A 892 42.76 -38.16 -38.99
N THR A 893 42.26 -39.29 -38.50
CA THR A 893 41.08 -39.37 -37.64
C THR A 893 41.54 -39.33 -36.18
N TYR A 894 40.92 -38.43 -35.40
CA TYR A 894 41.16 -38.23 -33.97
C TYR A 894 39.87 -38.51 -33.20
N ARG A 895 39.98 -39.13 -32.02
CA ARG A 895 38.89 -39.33 -31.06
C ARG A 895 39.44 -39.54 -29.66
N ASN A 896 38.86 -38.88 -28.66
CA ASN A 896 39.27 -39.07 -27.26
C ASN A 896 39.19 -40.56 -26.85
N ASN A 897 40.19 -41.01 -26.10
CA ASN A 897 40.34 -42.39 -25.58
C ASN A 897 40.51 -43.48 -26.64
N PHE A 898 40.84 -43.11 -27.89
CA PHE A 898 41.31 -44.01 -28.94
C PHE A 898 42.70 -43.53 -29.36
N GLU A 899 43.57 -44.42 -29.84
CA GLU A 899 44.77 -43.98 -30.55
C GLU A 899 44.37 -43.29 -31.86
N ASP A 900 45.13 -42.28 -32.28
CA ASP A 900 44.97 -41.65 -33.60
C ASP A 900 45.04 -42.69 -34.71
N SER A 901 44.38 -42.42 -35.84
CA SER A 901 44.63 -43.23 -37.04
C SER A 901 46.02 -42.99 -37.62
N ASP A 902 46.46 -43.88 -38.51
CA ASP A 902 47.54 -43.56 -39.46
C ASP A 902 47.19 -42.31 -40.29
N THR A 903 48.21 -41.64 -40.83
CA THR A 903 48.01 -40.53 -41.77
C THR A 903 47.64 -41.05 -43.16
N ALA A 904 46.43 -40.73 -43.60
CA ALA A 904 46.04 -40.85 -44.99
C ALA A 904 46.70 -39.76 -45.84
N VAL A 905 47.16 -40.10 -47.05
CA VAL A 905 47.85 -39.17 -47.96
C VAL A 905 47.25 -39.27 -49.36
N ALA A 906 46.92 -38.11 -49.96
CA ALA A 906 46.46 -38.02 -51.34
C ALA A 906 47.11 -36.83 -52.07
N SER A 907 47.22 -36.92 -53.39
CA SER A 907 47.76 -35.86 -54.25
C SER A 907 46.93 -35.74 -55.51
N PHE A 908 46.53 -34.52 -55.85
CA PHE A 908 45.69 -34.18 -56.99
C PHE A 908 46.39 -33.14 -57.87
N ILE A 909 46.12 -33.16 -59.17
CA ILE A 909 46.68 -32.21 -60.15
C ILE A 909 45.53 -31.71 -61.02
N VAL A 910 45.38 -30.39 -61.10
CA VAL A 910 44.32 -29.69 -61.83
C VAL A 910 45.00 -28.81 -62.91
N GLU A 911 44.50 -28.83 -64.14
CA GLU A 911 45.11 -28.13 -65.28
C GLU A 911 44.33 -26.86 -65.68
N GLU A 912 45.02 -25.91 -66.32
CA GLU A 912 44.42 -24.67 -66.82
C GLU A 912 43.72 -24.86 -68.18
N THR A 913 42.61 -24.14 -68.39
CA THR A 913 41.85 -24.15 -69.64
C THR A 913 42.57 -23.35 -70.74
N PRO A 914 42.86 -23.92 -71.92
CA PRO A 914 43.43 -23.13 -73.03
C PRO A 914 42.41 -22.14 -73.61
N GLU A 915 42.82 -20.89 -73.87
CA GLU A 915 42.01 -19.93 -74.63
C GLU A 915 41.87 -20.36 -76.10
N ALA A 916 40.64 -20.26 -76.64
CA ALA A 916 40.35 -20.54 -78.04
C ALA A 916 40.26 -19.23 -78.87
N PRO A 917 40.95 -19.13 -80.03
CA PRO A 917 40.97 -17.91 -80.84
C PRO A 917 39.72 -17.71 -81.72
N MET A 918 39.62 -16.49 -82.27
CA MET A 918 38.44 -15.87 -82.89
C MET A 918 38.21 -16.23 -84.38
N ILE A 919 36.93 -16.30 -84.81
CA ILE A 919 36.32 -15.71 -86.05
C ILE A 919 35.19 -16.58 -86.69
N LEU A 920 33.98 -15.97 -86.77
CA LEU A 920 32.86 -16.07 -87.74
C LEU A 920 32.55 -17.38 -88.53
N THR A 921 31.32 -17.88 -88.38
CA THR A 921 30.24 -17.79 -89.42
C THR A 921 28.83 -17.92 -88.80
N ASP A 922 27.83 -17.41 -89.51
CA ASP A 922 26.36 -17.36 -89.27
C ASP A 922 25.67 -18.00 -90.52
N PRO A 923 24.38 -18.45 -90.55
CA PRO A 923 23.30 -18.53 -89.56
C PRO A 923 22.70 -19.97 -89.40
N MET A 924 21.39 -20.09 -89.04
CA MET A 924 20.46 -21.25 -89.15
C MET A 924 20.51 -22.31 -88.01
N ASP A 925 19.40 -22.91 -87.53
CA ASP A 925 17.94 -22.64 -87.68
C ASP A 925 17.11 -23.43 -86.60
N GLN A 926 15.87 -23.01 -86.32
CA GLN A 926 14.77 -23.69 -85.57
C GLN A 926 14.99 -23.96 -84.04
N THR A 927 14.05 -23.88 -83.08
CA THR A 927 12.56 -23.99 -82.97
C THR A 927 12.01 -25.43 -83.14
N VAL A 928 10.97 -25.94 -82.47
CA VAL A 928 10.12 -25.49 -81.33
C VAL A 928 9.38 -26.71 -80.70
N ASP A 929 8.95 -26.59 -79.43
CA ASP A 929 7.91 -27.30 -78.65
C ASP A 929 7.55 -28.81 -78.78
N ALA A 930 7.51 -29.45 -77.60
CA ALA A 930 6.43 -30.27 -76.97
C ALA A 930 5.66 -31.39 -77.71
N TYR A 931 5.33 -32.45 -76.95
CA TYR A 931 4.06 -33.20 -77.05
C TYR A 931 3.64 -33.81 -75.68
N THR A 932 2.41 -34.32 -75.62
CA THR A 932 1.65 -34.78 -74.42
C THR A 932 1.90 -36.29 -74.08
N ASP A 933 1.24 -37.04 -73.16
CA ASP A 933 -0.15 -36.97 -72.65
C ASP A 933 -0.47 -37.91 -71.44
N VAL A 934 -1.70 -37.76 -70.88
CA VAL A 934 -2.54 -38.74 -70.11
C VAL A 934 -2.13 -39.28 -68.70
N MET A 935 -2.89 -38.81 -67.69
CA MET A 935 -3.67 -39.50 -66.60
C MET A 935 -3.39 -40.99 -66.24
N PHE A 936 -3.54 -41.49 -64.99
CA PHE A 936 -4.71 -41.41 -64.08
C PHE A 936 -4.38 -41.62 -62.57
N THR A 937 -5.41 -41.52 -61.70
CA THR A 937 -5.41 -41.53 -60.21
C THR A 937 -5.34 -42.90 -59.53
N VAL A 938 -5.09 -42.92 -58.20
CA VAL A 938 -5.96 -43.55 -57.16
C VAL A 938 -5.60 -43.04 -55.74
N GLU A 939 -6.58 -43.02 -54.83
CA GLU A 939 -6.54 -42.46 -53.46
C GLU A 939 -7.24 -43.46 -52.49
N ALA A 940 -7.20 -43.39 -51.15
CA ALA A 940 -6.67 -42.44 -50.15
C ALA A 940 -6.05 -43.25 -48.96
N SER A 941 -6.11 -43.00 -47.63
CA SER A 941 -6.68 -41.98 -46.70
C SER A 941 -6.17 -42.25 -45.26
N GLY A 942 -6.21 -41.26 -44.35
CA GLY A 942 -6.03 -41.45 -42.88
C GLY A 942 -4.68 -40.97 -42.31
N VAL A 943 -4.42 -39.70 -41.90
CA VAL A 943 -5.16 -38.73 -41.06
C VAL A 943 -5.23 -39.16 -39.57
N PRO A 944 -4.79 -38.36 -38.57
CA PRO A 944 -3.84 -37.21 -38.58
C PRO A 944 -2.93 -37.03 -37.31
N ASN A 945 -2.06 -36.00 -37.36
CA ASN A 945 -1.52 -35.16 -36.25
C ASN A 945 -0.66 -35.75 -35.11
N PRO A 946 0.13 -34.90 -34.41
CA PRO A 946 0.52 -33.52 -34.75
C PRO A 946 1.88 -33.42 -35.46
#